data_AF-A0A2V8UVC9-F1
#
_entry.id   AF-A0A2V8UVC9-F1
#
_cell.length_a   1.000
_cell.length_b   1.000
_cell.length_c   1.000
_cell.angle_alpha   90.00
_cell.angle_beta   90.00
_cell.angle_gamma   90.00
#
_symmetry.space_group_name_H-M   'P 1'
#
loop_
_entity.id
_entity.type
_entity.pdbx_description
1 polymer ?
#
loop_
_entity_poly.entity_id
_entity_poly.type
_entity_poly.pdbx_seq_one_letter_code
_entity_poly.pdbx_strand_id
1 'polypeptide(L)'
;MKVIFESLNGASGSVLVGVLNSLWQAVAVALVAWLALKLTPRINAATRFVVWWAVLAVITVLPIAGRLTTVWQPRPEAVVSAPMVSAQSSDLSVAARPIAATPTTISRAALLPIELHVATWPLWIFTAWLVTFLYQIARIVCSYRYLQGVKRRSRPPTRELQLNFDEWVLACHVRRPVRLLLSNEIASPMAVGFLQPAVILPEPLLDQFTAPELDHILLHELAHMARRDDWTNLMARFITAVVGLHPVAAWVLRRIEAEREIASDDWVVAMTGAARPYATMLARLFEICRARRQELLASGMANGASHLGARIEMLLRSGREFAPKASLMRVALSAIILLAFAMASSHIPRWIAFAQEPLPPAPPEPSALQAEPQPPKAPAGPKKAKRQPRNPQPAALTEPPETAQPPLPSEPLIAEPPTAVEPAVAPPALVQPATSYPAIVQPAAPVEPVALVAAPQSPAPPQPYGRGSLLAALVAFGYGNLSVDEIIDLKNSGVSAEFIAGMSHAGWGKLTPKQLIDLHIQGVSPEYAEKVREAGLKNLGLKEVIEMRIHGVRPEHMREIHSLGFGPYTPKQAIDFAINGVQPDLFRALKEAGFAHLDPGEIIEAKINGVRAESLREAKTYGPNLTLKQIIRLKKAGVI
;
A
#
# COMPACT_ATOMS: atom_id res chain seq x y z
N MET A 1 24.93 -3.03 41.90
CA MET A 1 25.12 -2.39 40.57
C MET A 1 25.93 -3.27 39.62
N LYS A 2 27.23 -3.56 39.88
CA LYS A 2 28.10 -4.38 39.01
C LYS A 2 27.45 -5.67 38.45
N VAL A 3 26.92 -6.54 39.31
CA VAL A 3 26.21 -7.79 38.91
C VAL A 3 25.05 -7.57 37.92
N ILE A 4 24.32 -6.45 38.05
CA ILE A 4 23.20 -6.12 37.15
C ILE A 4 23.73 -5.71 35.77
N PHE A 5 24.83 -4.97 35.73
CA PHE A 5 25.51 -4.56 34.49
C PHE A 5 26.09 -5.76 33.75
N GLU A 6 26.73 -6.69 34.46
CA GLU A 6 27.29 -7.93 33.90
C GLU A 6 26.20 -8.84 33.32
N SER A 7 25.09 -9.00 34.05
CA SER A 7 23.89 -9.72 33.57
C SER A 7 23.29 -9.08 32.30
N LEU A 8 23.17 -7.75 32.25
CA LEU A 8 22.70 -7.02 31.07
C LEU A 8 23.66 -7.14 29.87
N ASN A 9 24.99 -7.10 30.09
CA ASN A 9 25.96 -7.27 29.01
C ASN A 9 25.92 -8.70 28.44
N GLY A 10 25.87 -9.72 29.30
CA GLY A 10 25.71 -11.12 28.87
C GLY A 10 24.39 -11.37 28.13
N ALA A 11 23.28 -10.81 28.64
CA ALA A 11 21.97 -10.91 27.99
C ALA A 11 21.97 -10.24 26.60
N SER A 12 22.43 -8.99 26.49
CA SER A 12 22.48 -8.25 25.22
C SER A 12 23.42 -8.90 24.20
N GLY A 13 24.60 -9.37 24.63
CA GLY A 13 25.50 -10.17 23.80
C GLY A 13 24.82 -11.42 23.23
N SER A 14 24.10 -12.17 24.06
CA SER A 14 23.37 -13.37 23.60
C SER A 14 22.31 -13.07 22.54
N VAL A 15 21.61 -11.92 22.65
CA VAL A 15 20.59 -11.49 21.68
C VAL A 15 21.24 -11.09 20.37
N LEU A 16 22.35 -10.36 20.45
CA LEU A 16 23.11 -9.92 19.28
C LEU A 16 23.69 -11.12 18.49
N VAL A 17 24.20 -12.16 19.15
CA VAL A 17 24.61 -13.42 18.50
C VAL A 17 23.44 -14.08 17.75
N GLY A 18 22.24 -14.10 18.34
CA GLY A 18 21.05 -14.65 17.70
C GLY A 18 20.64 -13.88 16.44
N VAL A 19 20.61 -12.54 16.53
CA VAL A 19 20.30 -11.66 15.39
C VAL A 19 21.35 -11.81 14.28
N LEU A 20 22.65 -11.74 14.59
CA LEU A 20 23.72 -11.84 13.60
C LEU A 20 23.73 -13.19 12.87
N ASN A 21 23.58 -14.32 13.58
CA ASN A 21 23.49 -15.64 12.93
C ASN A 21 22.22 -15.78 12.07
N SER A 22 21.11 -15.12 12.44
CA SER A 22 19.86 -15.15 11.65
C SER A 22 19.88 -14.25 10.41
N LEU A 23 20.82 -13.31 10.30
CA LEU A 23 20.78 -12.26 9.29
C LEU A 23 20.89 -12.81 7.85
N TRP A 24 21.77 -13.78 7.61
CA TRP A 24 21.88 -14.44 6.30
C TRP A 24 20.68 -15.34 6.00
N GLN A 25 20.09 -15.97 7.02
CA GLN A 25 18.85 -16.75 6.89
C GLN A 25 17.70 -15.84 6.46
N ALA A 26 17.58 -14.66 7.06
CA ALA A 26 16.60 -13.65 6.69
C ALA A 26 16.79 -13.15 5.24
N VAL A 27 18.04 -12.92 4.80
CA VAL A 27 18.34 -12.59 3.39
C VAL A 27 17.88 -13.73 2.46
N ALA A 28 18.18 -14.98 2.80
CA ALA A 28 17.79 -16.13 1.97
C ALA A 28 16.26 -16.31 1.88
N VAL A 29 15.53 -16.22 3.00
CA VAL A 29 14.06 -16.26 3.02
C VAL A 29 13.46 -15.13 2.16
N ALA A 30 13.97 -13.91 2.30
CA ALA A 30 13.49 -12.76 1.53
C ALA A 30 13.78 -12.90 0.02
N LEU A 31 14.95 -13.43 -0.35
CA LEU A 31 15.30 -13.70 -1.75
C LEU A 31 14.46 -14.80 -2.38
N VAL A 32 14.23 -15.91 -1.67
CA VAL A 32 13.36 -17.02 -2.16
C VAL A 32 11.93 -16.52 -2.37
N ALA A 33 11.37 -15.78 -1.41
CA ALA A 33 10.04 -15.19 -1.55
C ALA A 33 9.96 -14.15 -2.69
N TRP A 34 10.97 -13.27 -2.82
CA TRP A 34 11.05 -12.31 -3.91
C TRP A 34 11.09 -13.00 -5.28
N LEU A 35 11.93 -14.03 -5.43
CA LEU A 35 12.11 -14.75 -6.69
C LEU A 35 10.83 -15.53 -7.05
N ALA A 36 10.22 -16.23 -6.09
CA ALA A 36 8.97 -16.96 -6.30
C ALA A 36 7.83 -16.02 -6.77
N LEU A 37 7.66 -14.86 -6.11
CA LEU A 37 6.66 -13.86 -6.50
C LEU A 37 6.99 -13.17 -7.84
N LYS A 38 8.28 -13.00 -8.19
CA LYS A 38 8.72 -12.45 -9.47
C LYS A 38 8.47 -13.42 -10.64
N LEU A 39 8.69 -14.72 -10.42
CA LEU A 39 8.44 -15.78 -11.40
C LEU A 39 6.94 -16.10 -11.59
N THR A 40 6.07 -15.61 -10.70
CA THR A 40 4.61 -15.81 -10.75
C THR A 40 3.85 -14.48 -10.93
N PRO A 41 4.02 -13.77 -12.07
CA PRO A 41 3.49 -12.42 -12.26
C PRO A 41 1.95 -12.32 -12.25
N ARG A 42 1.23 -13.45 -12.34
CA ARG A 42 -0.25 -13.54 -12.20
C ARG A 42 -0.72 -13.61 -10.73
N ILE A 43 0.10 -13.25 -9.74
CA ILE A 43 -0.34 -13.14 -8.34
C ILE A 43 -0.80 -11.71 -8.02
N ASN A 44 -2.07 -11.58 -7.60
CA ASN A 44 -2.69 -10.32 -7.18
C ASN A 44 -2.00 -9.70 -5.94
N ALA A 45 -2.09 -8.38 -5.78
CA ALA A 45 -1.34 -7.70 -4.72
C ALA A 45 -1.76 -8.14 -3.31
N ALA A 46 -3.04 -8.43 -3.10
CA ALA A 46 -3.57 -8.96 -1.83
C ALA A 46 -2.88 -10.26 -1.40
N THR A 47 -2.58 -11.18 -2.33
CA THR A 47 -1.81 -12.40 -2.01
C THR A 47 -0.35 -12.08 -1.71
N ARG A 48 0.29 -11.20 -2.51
CA ARG A 48 1.70 -10.81 -2.28
C ARG A 48 1.89 -10.16 -0.90
N PHE A 49 0.96 -9.28 -0.50
CA PHE A 49 0.91 -8.66 0.82
C PHE A 49 0.90 -9.69 1.97
N VAL A 50 0.05 -10.72 1.88
CA VAL A 50 0.01 -11.81 2.89
C VAL A 50 1.29 -12.63 2.91
N VAL A 51 1.88 -12.93 1.75
CA VAL A 51 3.17 -13.65 1.68
C VAL A 51 4.30 -12.86 2.33
N TRP A 52 4.37 -11.53 2.15
CA TRP A 52 5.37 -10.71 2.82
C TRP A 52 5.17 -10.61 4.34
N TRP A 53 3.93 -10.64 4.82
CA TRP A 53 3.66 -10.79 6.26
C TRP A 53 4.14 -12.14 6.81
N ALA A 54 3.96 -13.25 6.08
CA ALA A 54 4.49 -14.55 6.48
C ALA A 54 6.04 -14.59 6.49
N VAL A 55 6.68 -13.97 5.49
CA VAL A 55 8.14 -13.76 5.46
C VAL A 55 8.63 -12.98 6.68
N LEU A 56 7.95 -11.88 7.04
CA LEU A 56 8.31 -11.07 8.21
C LEU A 56 8.18 -11.88 9.51
N ALA A 57 7.12 -12.68 9.65
CA ALA A 57 6.93 -13.56 10.80
C ALA A 57 8.08 -14.57 10.95
N VAL A 58 8.48 -15.24 9.86
CA VAL A 58 9.64 -16.17 9.86
C VAL A 58 10.92 -15.43 10.25
N ILE A 59 11.21 -14.27 9.66
CA ILE A 59 12.40 -13.46 9.97
C ILE A 59 12.44 -13.05 11.44
N THR A 60 11.30 -12.69 12.05
CA THR A 60 11.25 -12.33 13.48
C THR A 60 11.35 -13.51 14.44
N VAL A 61 11.02 -14.73 14.01
CA VAL A 61 11.06 -15.95 14.85
C VAL A 61 12.41 -16.67 14.77
N LEU A 62 13.11 -16.62 13.63
CA LEU A 62 14.43 -17.28 13.43
C LEU A 62 15.48 -17.02 14.55
N PRO A 63 15.70 -15.79 15.06
CA PRO A 63 16.65 -15.54 16.15
C PRO A 63 16.31 -16.27 17.47
N ILE A 64 15.04 -16.61 17.66
CA ILE A 64 14.49 -17.22 18.87
C ILE A 64 14.40 -18.74 18.72
N ALA A 65 13.99 -19.24 17.56
CA ALA A 65 13.80 -20.66 17.28
C ALA A 65 15.04 -21.51 17.61
N GLY A 66 16.25 -21.01 17.28
CA GLY A 66 17.50 -21.69 17.61
C GLY A 66 17.79 -21.84 19.12
N ARG A 67 17.16 -21.04 19.99
CA ARG A 67 17.31 -21.20 21.45
C ARG A 67 16.43 -22.34 21.98
N LEU A 68 15.27 -22.55 21.37
CA LEU A 68 14.32 -23.61 21.74
C LEU A 68 14.90 -24.99 21.40
N THR A 69 15.53 -25.15 20.23
CA THR A 69 16.14 -26.43 19.84
C THR A 69 17.32 -26.83 20.74
N THR A 70 18.08 -25.89 21.28
CA THR A 70 19.16 -26.19 22.25
C THR A 70 18.68 -26.63 23.64
N VAL A 71 17.40 -26.37 23.99
CA VAL A 71 16.79 -26.92 25.21
C VAL A 71 16.29 -28.36 24.99
N TRP A 72 16.15 -28.78 23.73
CA TRP A 72 15.58 -30.07 23.33
C TRP A 72 16.59 -31.02 22.66
N GLN A 73 17.89 -30.71 22.71
CA GLN A 73 18.91 -31.73 22.52
C GLN A 73 19.01 -32.55 23.80
N PRO A 74 18.95 -33.89 23.76
CA PRO A 74 19.36 -34.69 24.89
C PRO A 74 20.80 -34.32 25.21
N ARG A 75 21.13 -34.11 26.50
CA ARG A 75 22.53 -34.07 26.91
C ARG A 75 23.18 -35.36 26.41
N PRO A 76 24.34 -35.30 25.73
CA PRO A 76 25.08 -36.53 25.47
C PRO A 76 25.33 -37.18 26.83
N GLU A 77 24.89 -38.42 27.00
CA GLU A 77 25.18 -39.16 28.22
C GLU A 77 26.69 -39.15 28.39
N ALA A 78 27.16 -38.73 29.57
CA ALA A 78 28.59 -38.74 29.86
C ALA A 78 29.06 -40.18 29.68
N VAL A 79 29.90 -40.42 28.68
CA VAL A 79 30.38 -41.76 28.33
C VAL A 79 31.07 -42.32 29.57
N VAL A 80 30.36 -43.23 30.26
CA VAL A 80 30.81 -43.81 31.51
C VAL A 80 32.11 -44.53 31.19
N SER A 81 33.21 -43.94 31.66
CA SER A 81 34.54 -44.48 31.41
C SER A 81 34.62 -45.82 32.10
N ALA A 82 34.53 -46.90 31.31
CA ALA A 82 34.47 -48.25 31.84
C ALA A 82 35.67 -48.52 32.77
N PRO A 83 35.46 -49.15 33.93
CA PRO A 83 36.53 -49.33 34.90
C PRO A 83 37.68 -50.14 34.27
N MET A 84 38.88 -49.59 34.34
CA MET A 84 40.08 -50.19 33.75
C MET A 84 40.46 -51.45 34.52
N VAL A 85 39.97 -52.61 34.06
CA VAL A 85 40.31 -53.92 34.64
C VAL A 85 41.80 -54.16 34.45
N SER A 86 42.54 -54.21 35.56
CA SER A 86 43.96 -54.57 35.56
C SER A 86 44.11 -56.07 35.32
N ALA A 87 44.25 -56.46 34.05
CA ALA A 87 44.69 -57.81 33.68
C ALA A 87 46.22 -57.87 33.78
N GLN A 88 46.74 -58.72 34.66
CA GLN A 88 48.17 -59.00 34.75
C GLN A 88 48.65 -59.82 33.54
N SER A 89 49.91 -59.63 33.17
CA SER A 89 50.52 -60.18 31.95
C SER A 89 51.10 -61.59 32.13
N SER A 90 50.88 -62.47 31.15
CA SER A 90 51.73 -63.65 30.91
C SER A 90 51.66 -64.16 29.45
N ASP A 91 52.63 -63.72 28.65
CA ASP A 91 53.36 -64.47 27.61
C ASP A 91 52.73 -64.94 26.26
N LEU A 92 53.68 -65.19 25.33
CA LEU A 92 53.62 -65.90 24.04
C LEU A 92 52.90 -65.27 22.82
N SER A 93 53.58 -64.26 22.26
CA SER A 93 53.95 -64.14 20.83
C SER A 93 53.26 -65.06 19.79
N VAL A 94 52.40 -64.47 18.95
CA VAL A 94 52.40 -64.70 17.48
C VAL A 94 52.26 -63.35 16.79
N ALA A 95 52.96 -63.15 15.67
CA ALA A 95 52.98 -61.88 14.95
C ALA A 95 51.72 -61.68 14.09
N ALA A 96 50.81 -60.82 14.54
CA ALA A 96 49.82 -60.17 13.70
C ALA A 96 49.96 -58.65 13.85
N ARG A 97 50.37 -57.94 12.78
CA ARG A 97 50.20 -56.49 12.70
C ARG A 97 48.71 -56.23 12.48
N PRO A 98 47.99 -55.57 13.39
CA PRO A 98 46.75 -54.91 13.00
C PRO A 98 47.16 -53.81 12.03
N ILE A 99 46.65 -53.83 10.80
CA ILE A 99 46.61 -52.58 10.04
C ILE A 99 45.70 -51.66 10.84
N ALA A 100 46.29 -50.63 11.44
CA ALA A 100 45.55 -49.60 12.15
C ALA A 100 44.75 -48.81 11.10
N ALA A 101 43.59 -49.37 10.74
CA ALA A 101 42.50 -48.64 10.12
C ALA A 101 42.00 -47.64 11.16
N THR A 102 42.74 -46.54 11.32
CA THR A 102 42.24 -45.32 11.93
C THR A 102 40.89 -45.07 11.28
N PRO A 103 39.78 -45.05 12.03
CA PRO A 103 38.54 -44.57 11.46
C PRO A 103 38.83 -43.13 11.08
N THR A 104 38.93 -42.86 9.78
CA THR A 104 39.07 -41.49 9.27
C THR A 104 37.73 -40.83 9.51
N THR A 105 37.47 -40.43 10.76
CA THR A 105 36.48 -39.44 11.11
C THR A 105 36.83 -38.23 10.28
N ILE A 106 36.11 -38.07 9.17
CA ILE A 106 36.09 -36.85 8.39
C ILE A 106 35.51 -35.82 9.35
N SER A 107 36.42 -35.19 10.10
CA SER A 107 36.10 -34.11 11.01
C SER A 107 35.58 -33.00 10.11
N ARG A 108 34.25 -32.93 9.99
CA ARG A 108 33.55 -31.84 9.32
C ARG A 108 34.17 -30.59 9.88
N ALA A 109 34.87 -29.84 9.03
CA ALA A 109 35.64 -28.67 9.47
C ALA A 109 34.68 -27.73 10.18
N ALA A 110 34.70 -27.80 11.51
CA ALA A 110 33.89 -26.97 12.36
C ALA A 110 34.50 -25.58 12.22
N LEU A 111 33.87 -24.77 11.36
CA LEU A 111 34.24 -23.38 11.13
C LEU A 111 34.30 -22.72 12.50
N LEU A 112 35.52 -22.50 13.00
CA LEU A 112 35.74 -22.10 14.38
C LEU A 112 34.98 -20.78 14.60
N PRO A 113 34.05 -20.71 15.56
CA PRO A 113 33.25 -19.51 15.76
C PRO A 113 34.19 -18.35 16.09
N ILE A 114 33.92 -17.19 15.50
CA ILE A 114 34.77 -16.01 15.70
C ILE A 114 34.55 -15.48 17.12
N GLU A 115 35.41 -15.91 18.05
CA GLU A 115 35.30 -15.61 19.48
C GLU A 115 35.69 -14.16 19.81
N LEU A 116 34.74 -13.25 19.59
CA LEU A 116 34.83 -11.87 20.03
C LEU A 116 34.61 -11.80 21.56
N HIS A 117 35.57 -11.24 22.28
CA HIS A 117 35.49 -11.01 23.72
C HIS A 117 34.30 -10.09 24.07
N VAL A 118 33.62 -10.39 25.19
CA VAL A 118 32.39 -9.70 25.64
C VAL A 118 32.70 -8.39 26.38
N ALA A 119 33.46 -7.49 25.74
CA ALA A 119 33.59 -6.11 26.17
C ALA A 119 32.22 -5.39 26.14
N THR A 120 32.15 -4.13 26.57
CA THR A 120 30.88 -3.39 26.79
C THR A 120 30.15 -2.94 25.52
N TRP A 121 30.63 -3.31 24.33
CA TRP A 121 30.07 -2.89 23.04
C TRP A 121 28.66 -3.43 22.71
N PRO A 122 28.22 -4.64 23.13
CA PRO A 122 26.84 -5.09 22.91
C PRO A 122 25.83 -4.24 23.71
N LEU A 123 26.22 -3.75 24.89
CA LEU A 123 25.41 -2.85 25.70
C LEU A 123 25.23 -1.47 25.04
N TRP A 124 26.27 -0.95 24.36
CA TRP A 124 26.13 0.27 23.55
C TRP A 124 25.16 0.09 22.38
N ILE A 125 25.21 -1.04 21.68
CA ILE A 125 24.23 -1.38 20.62
C ILE A 125 22.82 -1.52 21.19
N PHE A 126 22.67 -2.22 22.33
CA PHE A 126 21.38 -2.35 23.03
C PHE A 126 20.83 -0.99 23.47
N THR A 127 21.69 -0.07 23.93
CA THR A 127 21.28 1.29 24.32
C THR A 127 20.87 2.12 23.11
N ALA A 128 21.58 2.05 21.98
CA ALA A 128 21.18 2.68 20.73
C ALA A 128 19.86 2.11 20.18
N TRP A 129 19.66 0.80 20.29
CA TRP A 129 18.38 0.13 19.99
C TRP A 129 17.26 0.63 20.91
N LEU A 130 17.50 0.72 22.22
CA LEU A 130 16.50 1.16 23.19
C LEU A 130 16.10 2.63 22.96
N VAL A 131 17.05 3.52 22.70
CA VAL A 131 16.80 4.93 22.38
C VAL A 131 15.99 5.06 21.07
N THR A 132 16.34 4.31 20.02
CA THR A 132 15.61 4.35 18.75
C THR A 132 14.21 3.72 18.85
N PHE A 133 14.05 2.63 19.62
CA PHE A 133 12.76 2.03 19.97
C PHE A 133 11.87 3.03 20.72
N LEU A 134 12.36 3.62 21.81
CA LEU A 134 11.60 4.58 22.63
C LEU A 134 11.20 5.82 21.83
N TYR A 135 12.09 6.35 20.99
CA TYR A 135 11.77 7.45 20.07
C TYR A 135 10.66 7.07 19.08
N GLN A 136 10.71 5.88 18.47
CA GLN A 136 9.70 5.42 17.54
C GLN A 136 8.34 5.16 18.22
N ILE A 137 8.33 4.61 19.45
CA ILE A 137 7.12 4.45 20.26
C ILE A 137 6.53 5.82 20.64
N ALA A 138 7.34 6.77 21.11
CA ALA A 138 6.91 8.13 21.40
C ALA A 138 6.32 8.81 20.15
N ARG A 139 6.96 8.65 18.98
CA ARG A 139 6.46 9.14 17.69
C ARG A 139 5.11 8.51 17.31
N ILE A 140 4.90 7.22 17.54
CA ILE A 140 3.61 6.54 17.32
C ILE A 140 2.54 7.12 18.25
N VAL A 141 2.82 7.29 19.55
CA VAL A 141 1.89 7.88 20.52
C VAL A 141 1.54 9.33 20.16
N CYS A 142 2.52 10.15 19.80
CA CYS A 142 2.28 11.53 19.35
C CYS A 142 1.47 11.58 18.05
N SER A 143 1.75 10.70 17.09
CA SER A 143 0.97 10.59 15.84
C SER A 143 -0.49 10.21 16.12
N TYR A 144 -0.72 9.29 17.06
CA TYR A 144 -2.07 8.89 17.48
C TYR A 144 -2.82 10.02 18.20
N ARG A 145 -2.14 10.75 19.11
CA ARG A 145 -2.71 11.92 19.79
C ARG A 145 -3.05 13.06 18.82
N TYR A 146 -2.18 13.35 17.86
CA TYR A 146 -2.44 14.30 16.78
C TYR A 146 -3.71 13.92 16.01
N LEU A 147 -3.78 12.67 15.56
CA LEU A 147 -4.87 12.16 14.74
C LEU A 147 -6.22 12.12 15.49
N GLN A 148 -6.21 11.81 16.79
CA GLN A 148 -7.40 11.95 17.64
C GLN A 148 -7.79 13.42 17.87
N GLY A 149 -6.85 14.36 17.79
CA GLY A 149 -7.11 15.80 17.73
C GLY A 149 -7.83 16.20 16.44
N VAL A 150 -7.26 15.83 15.28
CA VAL A 150 -7.87 16.07 13.95
C VAL A 150 -9.30 15.53 13.93
N LYS A 151 -9.51 14.25 14.28
CA LYS A 151 -10.84 13.61 14.32
C LYS A 151 -11.87 14.30 15.23
N ARG A 152 -11.44 15.06 16.24
CA ARG A 152 -12.32 15.84 17.14
C ARG A 152 -12.65 17.23 16.61
N ARG A 153 -11.81 17.78 15.72
CA ARG A 153 -12.00 19.09 15.07
C ARG A 153 -12.61 18.97 13.67
N SER A 154 -12.57 17.77 13.08
CA SER A 154 -13.28 17.43 11.85
C SER A 154 -14.77 17.75 11.89
N ARG A 155 -15.29 18.21 10.76
CA ARG A 155 -16.71 18.47 10.53
C ARG A 155 -17.41 17.26 9.90
N PRO A 156 -18.74 17.12 10.07
CA PRO A 156 -19.53 16.17 9.27
C PRO A 156 -19.57 16.61 7.79
N PRO A 157 -19.71 15.67 6.84
CA PRO A 157 -19.94 15.97 5.42
C PRO A 157 -21.34 16.53 5.16
N THR A 158 -21.58 16.99 3.93
CA THR A 158 -22.93 17.31 3.43
C THR A 158 -23.77 16.03 3.31
N ARG A 159 -25.11 16.17 3.34
CA ARG A 159 -26.03 15.01 3.28
C ARG A 159 -25.87 14.19 1.99
N GLU A 160 -25.68 14.86 0.86
CA GLU A 160 -25.47 14.20 -0.45
C GLU A 160 -24.18 13.37 -0.44
N LEU A 161 -23.07 13.95 0.00
CA LEU A 161 -21.78 13.26 0.12
C LEU A 161 -21.81 12.10 1.13
N GLN A 162 -22.58 12.24 2.21
CA GLN A 162 -22.78 11.15 3.18
C GLN A 162 -23.54 9.97 2.57
N LEU A 163 -24.59 10.23 1.78
CA LEU A 163 -25.36 9.18 1.11
C LEU A 163 -24.51 8.40 0.10
N ASN A 164 -23.78 9.09 -0.78
CA ASN A 164 -22.85 8.44 -1.71
C ASN A 164 -21.79 7.61 -0.98
N PHE A 165 -21.28 8.09 0.16
CA PHE A 165 -20.32 7.37 0.98
C PHE A 165 -20.94 6.11 1.61
N ASP A 166 -22.17 6.17 2.12
CA ASP A 166 -22.85 5.03 2.72
C ASP A 166 -23.20 3.95 1.69
N GLU A 167 -23.52 4.33 0.45
CA GLU A 167 -23.63 3.40 -0.69
C GLU A 167 -22.30 2.67 -0.96
N TRP A 168 -21.17 3.39 -1.00
CA TRP A 168 -19.85 2.76 -1.17
C TRP A 168 -19.40 1.90 0.02
N VAL A 169 -19.77 2.27 1.25
CA VAL A 169 -19.57 1.45 2.46
C VAL A 169 -20.29 0.10 2.34
N LEU A 170 -21.53 0.12 1.85
CA LEU A 170 -22.33 -1.08 1.59
C LEU A 170 -21.73 -1.92 0.45
N ALA A 171 -21.42 -1.30 -0.70
CA ALA A 171 -20.81 -1.97 -1.85
C ALA A 171 -19.45 -2.62 -1.51
N CYS A 172 -18.61 -1.95 -0.71
CA CYS A 172 -17.34 -2.49 -0.21
C CYS A 172 -17.51 -3.54 0.91
N HIS A 173 -18.74 -3.85 1.34
CA HIS A 173 -19.07 -4.81 2.39
C HIS A 173 -18.34 -4.53 3.72
N VAL A 174 -18.19 -3.25 4.10
CA VAL A 174 -17.36 -2.86 5.25
C VAL A 174 -18.08 -3.18 6.56
N ARG A 175 -17.68 -4.27 7.23
CA ARG A 175 -18.29 -4.79 8.47
C ARG A 175 -18.06 -3.93 9.74
N ARG A 176 -17.72 -2.65 9.61
CA ARG A 176 -17.50 -1.71 10.73
C ARG A 176 -18.21 -0.40 10.38
N PRO A 177 -18.84 0.31 11.34
CA PRO A 177 -19.40 1.63 11.10
C PRO A 177 -18.27 2.65 10.87
N VAL A 178 -17.92 2.88 9.61
CA VAL A 178 -16.95 3.90 9.20
C VAL A 178 -17.66 5.24 9.13
N ARG A 179 -17.05 6.30 9.67
CA ARG A 179 -17.55 7.67 9.54
C ARG A 179 -16.79 8.43 8.45
N LEU A 180 -17.49 9.12 7.55
CA LEU A 180 -16.86 10.17 6.75
C LEU A 180 -16.70 11.43 7.61
N LEU A 181 -15.58 12.13 7.45
CA LEU A 181 -15.20 13.34 8.17
C LEU A 181 -14.49 14.30 7.22
N LEU A 182 -14.71 15.60 7.39
CA LEU A 182 -14.02 16.66 6.64
C LEU A 182 -13.01 17.39 7.56
N SER A 183 -11.85 17.80 7.05
CA SER A 183 -10.88 18.59 7.84
C SER A 183 -9.89 19.38 6.99
N ASN A 184 -9.64 20.65 7.34
CA ASN A 184 -8.58 21.47 6.74
C ASN A 184 -7.17 21.22 7.33
N GLU A 185 -7.03 20.34 8.33
CA GLU A 185 -5.74 20.06 8.98
C GLU A 185 -4.91 18.97 8.27
N ILE A 186 -5.40 18.43 7.16
CA ILE A 186 -4.74 17.36 6.41
C ILE A 186 -4.58 17.73 4.93
N ALA A 187 -3.39 17.47 4.38
CA ALA A 187 -3.05 17.77 2.99
C ALA A 187 -3.41 16.65 2.00
N SER A 188 -4.00 15.54 2.48
CA SER A 188 -4.27 14.30 1.74
C SER A 188 -5.48 13.60 2.36
N PRO A 189 -6.26 12.80 1.60
CA PRO A 189 -7.21 11.84 2.16
C PRO A 189 -6.51 10.85 3.11
N MET A 190 -7.23 10.35 4.12
CA MET A 190 -6.70 9.39 5.11
C MET A 190 -7.78 8.46 5.71
N ALA A 191 -7.66 7.15 5.47
CA ALA A 191 -8.38 6.08 6.16
C ALA A 191 -7.76 5.78 7.53
N VAL A 192 -8.49 6.03 8.63
CA VAL A 192 -7.92 6.09 9.99
C VAL A 192 -8.84 5.62 11.13
N GLY A 193 -8.28 4.86 12.07
CA GLY A 193 -8.85 4.64 13.41
C GLY A 193 -9.25 3.20 13.72
N PHE A 194 -8.67 2.66 14.79
CA PHE A 194 -8.69 1.22 15.11
C PHE A 194 -10.02 0.68 15.63
N LEU A 195 -10.59 1.37 16.63
CA LEU A 195 -11.88 1.06 17.28
C LEU A 195 -13.02 1.97 16.79
N GLN A 196 -12.66 3.09 16.17
CA GLN A 196 -13.57 4.07 15.59
C GLN A 196 -13.02 4.43 14.20
N PRO A 197 -13.27 3.60 13.18
CA PRO A 197 -12.80 3.87 11.83
C PRO A 197 -13.48 5.11 11.24
N ALA A 198 -12.70 5.90 10.51
CA ALA A 198 -13.18 7.05 9.78
C ALA A 198 -12.33 7.25 8.51
N VAL A 199 -12.97 7.73 7.45
CA VAL A 199 -12.27 8.34 6.31
C VAL A 199 -12.27 9.85 6.56
N ILE A 200 -11.09 10.48 6.59
CA ILE A 200 -11.00 11.94 6.65
C ILE A 200 -10.57 12.46 5.29
N LEU A 201 -11.35 13.39 4.75
CA LEU A 201 -11.11 14.07 3.48
C LEU A 201 -10.75 15.55 3.74
N PRO A 202 -9.77 16.14 3.03
CA PRO A 202 -9.59 17.59 3.04
C PRO A 202 -10.78 18.29 2.37
N GLU A 203 -11.40 19.26 3.05
CA GLU A 203 -12.56 20.01 2.51
C GLU A 203 -12.33 20.50 1.07
N PRO A 204 -11.19 21.11 0.71
CA PRO A 204 -11.02 21.70 -0.63
C PRO A 204 -10.82 20.66 -1.74
N LEU A 205 -10.76 19.36 -1.46
CA LEU A 205 -10.79 18.35 -2.53
C LEU A 205 -12.20 18.24 -3.16
N LEU A 206 -13.24 18.62 -2.42
CA LEU A 206 -14.62 18.64 -2.90
C LEU A 206 -14.83 19.61 -4.06
N ASP A 207 -14.14 20.75 -4.05
CA ASP A 207 -14.21 21.77 -5.12
C ASP A 207 -13.22 21.49 -6.27
N GLN A 208 -12.21 20.64 -6.03
CA GLN A 208 -11.15 20.34 -7.00
C GLN A 208 -11.43 19.07 -7.83
N PHE A 209 -12.15 18.09 -7.28
CA PHE A 209 -12.43 16.81 -7.93
C PHE A 209 -13.89 16.68 -8.35
N THR A 210 -14.12 16.15 -9.55
CA THR A 210 -15.47 15.77 -10.00
C THR A 210 -16.01 14.59 -9.18
N ALA A 211 -17.33 14.41 -9.13
CA ALA A 211 -17.92 13.33 -8.34
C ALA A 211 -17.34 11.93 -8.67
N PRO A 212 -17.14 11.51 -9.94
CA PRO A 212 -16.51 10.22 -10.25
C PRO A 212 -15.04 10.11 -9.81
N GLU A 213 -14.28 11.22 -9.84
CA GLU A 213 -12.91 11.23 -9.29
C GLU A 213 -12.93 11.12 -7.75
N LEU A 214 -13.92 11.76 -7.10
CA LEU A 214 -14.09 11.68 -5.65
C LEU A 214 -14.54 10.28 -5.21
N ASP A 215 -15.40 9.61 -5.97
CA ASP A 215 -15.77 8.20 -5.76
C ASP A 215 -14.52 7.30 -5.80
N HIS A 216 -13.61 7.51 -6.75
CA HIS A 216 -12.32 6.81 -6.80
C HIS A 216 -11.44 7.05 -5.55
N ILE A 217 -11.48 8.25 -4.97
CA ILE A 217 -10.78 8.56 -3.71
C ILE A 217 -11.45 7.84 -2.53
N LEU A 218 -12.77 7.96 -2.39
CA LEU A 218 -13.53 7.33 -1.31
C LEU A 218 -13.40 5.80 -1.36
N LEU A 219 -13.45 5.19 -2.54
CA LEU A 219 -13.20 3.76 -2.74
C LEU A 219 -11.79 3.32 -2.32
N HIS A 220 -10.76 4.15 -2.53
CA HIS A 220 -9.39 3.82 -2.11
C HIS A 220 -9.27 3.79 -0.58
N GLU A 221 -9.80 4.81 0.10
CA GLU A 221 -9.81 4.88 1.57
C GLU A 221 -10.74 3.82 2.20
N LEU A 222 -11.86 3.50 1.55
CA LEU A 222 -12.74 2.41 1.96
C LEU A 222 -12.12 1.02 1.74
N ALA A 223 -11.29 0.81 0.70
CA ALA A 223 -10.54 -0.43 0.53
C ALA A 223 -9.59 -0.69 1.71
N HIS A 224 -8.91 0.34 2.22
CA HIS A 224 -8.12 0.24 3.45
C HIS A 224 -8.97 -0.12 4.68
N MET A 225 -10.18 0.45 4.82
CA MET A 225 -11.10 0.11 5.90
C MET A 225 -11.65 -1.32 5.79
N ALA A 226 -12.03 -1.77 4.59
CA ALA A 226 -12.50 -3.13 4.31
C ALA A 226 -11.42 -4.18 4.63
N ARG A 227 -10.17 -3.88 4.29
CA ARG A 227 -8.99 -4.74 4.51
C ARG A 227 -8.41 -4.69 5.93
N ARG A 228 -8.88 -3.75 6.78
CA ARG A 228 -8.32 -3.46 8.12
C ARG A 228 -6.85 -3.03 8.08
N ASP A 229 -6.49 -2.23 7.07
CA ASP A 229 -5.13 -1.71 6.90
C ASP A 229 -4.73 -0.69 7.97
N ASP A 230 -5.70 -0.17 8.74
CA ASP A 230 -5.46 0.54 10.00
C ASP A 230 -4.62 -0.31 10.96
N TRP A 231 -5.06 -1.55 11.22
CA TRP A 231 -4.36 -2.46 12.13
C TRP A 231 -3.05 -2.98 11.54
N THR A 232 -2.98 -3.27 10.25
CA THR A 232 -1.72 -3.73 9.62
C THR A 232 -0.66 -2.63 9.59
N ASN A 233 -1.05 -1.36 9.39
CA ASN A 233 -0.17 -0.19 9.48
C ASN A 233 0.33 0.05 10.92
N LEU A 234 -0.52 -0.10 11.94
CA LEU A 234 -0.07 -0.03 13.35
C LEU A 234 0.91 -1.16 13.69
N MET A 235 0.60 -2.39 13.28
CA MET A 235 1.45 -3.55 13.49
C MET A 235 2.81 -3.40 12.78
N ALA A 236 2.82 -2.93 11.52
CA ALA A 236 4.04 -2.63 10.79
C ALA A 236 4.89 -1.56 11.49
N ARG A 237 4.28 -0.47 11.98
CA ARG A 237 4.98 0.59 12.73
C ARG A 237 5.56 0.10 14.06
N PHE A 238 4.81 -0.72 14.80
CA PHE A 238 5.30 -1.32 16.05
C PHE A 238 6.47 -2.27 15.79
N ILE A 239 6.35 -3.18 14.81
CA ILE A 239 7.45 -4.06 14.42
C ILE A 239 8.64 -3.23 13.92
N THR A 240 8.43 -2.16 13.16
CA THR A 240 9.50 -1.22 12.74
C THR A 240 10.25 -0.60 13.93
N ALA A 241 9.58 -0.35 15.06
CA ALA A 241 10.28 0.09 16.27
C ALA A 241 11.14 -1.04 16.87
N VAL A 242 10.61 -2.26 16.95
CA VAL A 242 11.31 -3.43 17.51
C VAL A 242 12.49 -3.89 16.65
N VAL A 243 12.32 -3.96 15.32
CA VAL A 243 13.32 -4.49 14.37
C VAL A 243 14.08 -3.39 13.63
N GLY A 244 14.04 -2.14 14.11
CA GLY A 244 14.50 -0.96 13.38
C GLY A 244 15.97 -0.98 12.92
N LEU A 245 16.83 -1.77 13.56
CA LEU A 245 18.24 -1.98 13.18
C LEU A 245 18.47 -3.17 12.24
N HIS A 246 17.44 -3.97 11.93
CA HIS A 246 17.53 -5.16 11.08
C HIS A 246 17.23 -4.80 9.60
N PRO A 247 18.24 -4.75 8.70
CA PRO A 247 18.07 -4.19 7.36
C PRO A 247 17.08 -4.98 6.49
N VAL A 248 17.12 -6.32 6.54
CA VAL A 248 16.20 -7.16 5.76
C VAL A 248 14.74 -6.97 6.21
N ALA A 249 14.47 -6.98 7.52
CA ALA A 249 13.13 -6.76 8.03
C ALA A 249 12.60 -5.36 7.68
N ALA A 250 13.44 -4.33 7.75
CA ALA A 250 13.10 -2.97 7.29
C ALA A 250 12.79 -2.90 5.78
N TRP A 251 13.49 -3.69 4.94
CA TRP A 251 13.17 -3.83 3.52
C TRP A 251 11.84 -4.58 3.28
N VAL A 252 11.59 -5.68 4.00
CA VAL A 252 10.32 -6.42 3.94
C VAL A 252 9.15 -5.54 4.36
N LEU A 253 9.30 -4.75 5.43
CA LEU A 253 8.27 -3.79 5.88
C LEU A 253 7.92 -2.76 4.81
N ARG A 254 8.92 -2.17 4.13
CA ARG A 254 8.69 -1.27 2.97
C ARG A 254 7.99 -2.00 1.81
N ARG A 255 8.24 -3.30 1.62
CA ARG A 255 7.54 -4.09 0.60
C ARG A 255 6.09 -4.40 1.00
N ILE A 256 5.82 -4.69 2.27
CA ILE A 256 4.46 -4.81 2.81
C ILE A 256 3.68 -3.51 2.58
N GLU A 257 4.28 -2.35 2.85
CA GLU A 257 3.68 -1.04 2.56
C GLU A 257 3.40 -0.87 1.06
N ALA A 258 4.37 -1.14 0.18
CA ALA A 258 4.17 -1.00 -1.27
C ALA A 258 3.07 -1.93 -1.82
N GLU A 259 3.01 -3.19 -1.37
CA GLU A 259 1.94 -4.13 -1.77
C GLU A 259 0.57 -3.76 -1.17
N ARG A 260 0.54 -3.07 -0.01
CA ARG A 260 -0.69 -2.58 0.60
C ARG A 260 -1.37 -1.53 -0.28
N GLU A 261 -0.62 -0.57 -0.81
CA GLU A 261 -1.17 0.47 -1.69
C GLU A 261 -1.71 -0.16 -2.98
N ILE A 262 -0.91 -1.01 -3.62
CA ILE A 262 -1.30 -1.69 -4.88
C ILE A 262 -2.51 -2.61 -4.66
N ALA A 263 -2.67 -3.22 -3.47
CA ALA A 263 -3.85 -4.03 -3.15
C ALA A 263 -5.12 -3.19 -2.86
N SER A 264 -4.99 -1.88 -2.60
CA SER A 264 -6.12 -0.95 -2.57
C SER A 264 -6.41 -0.41 -3.98
N ASP A 265 -5.38 -0.15 -4.79
CA ASP A 265 -5.52 0.17 -6.22
C ASP A 265 -6.30 -0.94 -6.96
N ASP A 266 -5.94 -2.21 -6.70
CA ASP A 266 -6.63 -3.39 -7.24
C ASP A 266 -8.10 -3.48 -6.82
N TRP A 267 -8.46 -2.95 -5.64
CA TRP A 267 -9.83 -2.94 -5.15
C TRP A 267 -10.67 -1.88 -5.87
N VAL A 268 -10.12 -0.68 -6.08
CA VAL A 268 -10.81 0.40 -6.80
C VAL A 268 -11.09 0.00 -8.25
N VAL A 269 -10.09 -0.57 -8.94
CA VAL A 269 -10.26 -1.03 -10.33
C VAL A 269 -11.20 -2.23 -10.43
N ALA A 270 -11.20 -3.15 -9.46
CA ALA A 270 -12.14 -4.27 -9.44
C ALA A 270 -13.60 -3.87 -9.21
N MET A 271 -13.87 -2.67 -8.67
CA MET A 271 -15.22 -2.13 -8.48
C MET A 271 -15.67 -1.20 -9.62
N THR A 272 -14.77 -0.38 -10.16
CA THR A 272 -15.12 0.63 -11.18
C THR A 272 -14.81 0.22 -12.63
N GLY A 273 -13.95 -0.80 -12.84
CA GLY A 273 -13.37 -1.13 -14.15
C GLY A 273 -12.41 -0.06 -14.72
N ALA A 274 -12.36 1.13 -14.12
CA ALA A 274 -11.83 2.35 -14.73
C ALA A 274 -10.34 2.58 -14.43
N ALA A 275 -9.48 1.62 -14.76
CA ALA A 275 -8.04 1.67 -14.46
C ALA A 275 -7.32 2.94 -14.98
N ARG A 276 -7.70 3.45 -16.16
CA ARG A 276 -7.12 4.68 -16.74
C ARG A 276 -7.61 5.96 -16.06
N PRO A 277 -8.93 6.24 -15.95
CA PRO A 277 -9.43 7.36 -15.14
C PRO A 277 -8.87 7.37 -13.71
N TYR A 278 -8.79 6.21 -13.07
CA TYR A 278 -8.23 6.07 -11.73
C TYR A 278 -6.75 6.48 -11.66
N ALA A 279 -5.92 6.06 -12.63
CA ALA A 279 -4.51 6.45 -12.69
C ALA A 279 -4.33 7.97 -12.91
N THR A 280 -5.18 8.58 -13.74
CA THR A 280 -5.20 10.04 -13.96
C THR A 280 -5.59 10.80 -12.70
N MET A 281 -6.66 10.37 -12.01
CA MET A 281 -7.06 10.93 -10.72
C MET A 281 -5.92 10.83 -9.70
N LEU A 282 -5.29 9.65 -9.58
CA LEU A 282 -4.22 9.40 -8.61
C LEU A 282 -3.00 10.31 -8.84
N ALA A 283 -2.64 10.58 -10.10
CA ALA A 283 -1.59 11.55 -10.44
C ALA A 283 -1.98 12.98 -10.01
N ARG A 284 -3.18 13.43 -10.37
CA ARG A 284 -3.73 14.75 -10.03
C ARG A 284 -3.85 14.97 -8.52
N LEU A 285 -4.27 13.93 -7.78
CA LEU A 285 -4.33 13.91 -6.33
C LEU A 285 -2.93 14.05 -5.71
N PHE A 286 -1.93 13.34 -6.23
CA PHE A 286 -0.56 13.48 -5.77
C PHE A 286 -0.02 14.90 -5.97
N GLU A 287 -0.29 15.56 -7.10
CA GLU A 287 0.14 16.94 -7.35
C GLU A 287 -0.47 17.92 -6.35
N ILE A 288 -1.80 17.89 -6.15
CA ILE A 288 -2.50 18.74 -5.18
C ILE A 288 -2.00 18.48 -3.75
N CYS A 289 -1.86 17.20 -3.37
CA CYS A 289 -1.37 16.79 -2.06
C CYS A 289 0.15 17.03 -1.88
N ARG A 290 0.89 17.32 -2.96
CA ARG A 290 2.30 17.69 -2.92
C ARG A 290 2.47 19.20 -2.77
N ALA A 291 1.75 20.01 -3.55
CA ALA A 291 1.80 21.47 -3.45
C ALA A 291 1.56 21.93 -2.00
N ARG A 292 0.48 21.45 -1.39
CA ARG A 292 0.09 21.69 0.02
C ARG A 292 1.11 21.22 1.06
N ARG A 293 2.01 20.29 0.70
CA ARG A 293 3.10 19.84 1.58
C ARG A 293 4.38 20.66 1.41
N GLN A 294 4.52 21.43 0.33
CA GLN A 294 5.66 22.33 0.10
C GLN A 294 5.43 23.73 0.69
N GLU A 295 4.19 24.09 1.04
CA GLU A 295 3.84 25.27 1.86
C GLU A 295 4.41 25.17 3.29
N LEU A 296 4.66 23.94 3.78
CA LEU A 296 5.42 23.68 4.99
C LEU A 296 6.92 23.59 4.65
N LEU A 297 7.77 24.30 5.38
CA LEU A 297 9.22 24.39 5.16
C LEU A 297 9.97 23.08 5.50
N ALA A 298 9.70 22.02 4.73
CA ALA A 298 10.23 20.68 4.94
C ALA A 298 10.71 20.06 3.61
N SER A 299 11.99 20.22 3.28
CA SER A 299 12.65 19.55 2.16
C SER A 299 12.78 18.04 2.40
N GLY A 300 11.67 17.30 2.23
CA GLY A 300 11.52 15.90 2.65
C GLY A 300 11.12 14.94 1.53
N MET A 301 12.08 14.11 1.10
CA MET A 301 11.91 12.86 0.34
C MET A 301 11.37 12.93 -1.10
N ALA A 302 12.27 12.69 -2.07
CA ALA A 302 11.92 12.40 -3.46
C ALA A 302 11.11 11.08 -3.64
N ASN A 303 11.10 10.19 -2.64
CA ASN A 303 10.49 8.85 -2.70
C ASN A 303 8.98 8.86 -3.01
N GLY A 304 8.26 9.96 -2.76
CA GLY A 304 6.82 10.03 -3.05
C GLY A 304 6.50 9.84 -4.53
N ALA A 305 7.32 10.41 -5.42
CA ALA A 305 7.07 10.35 -6.87
C ALA A 305 7.38 8.98 -7.48
N SER A 306 8.42 8.28 -7.00
CA SER A 306 8.75 6.94 -7.51
C SER A 306 7.74 5.88 -7.07
N HIS A 307 7.17 6.01 -5.87
CA HIS A 307 6.07 5.15 -5.41
C HIS A 307 4.77 5.39 -6.21
N LEU A 308 4.46 6.65 -6.59
CA LEU A 308 3.34 6.96 -7.49
C LEU A 308 3.55 6.32 -8.88
N GLY A 309 4.73 6.54 -9.49
CA GLY A 309 5.04 6.02 -10.82
C GLY A 309 4.86 4.50 -10.89
N ALA A 310 5.34 3.77 -9.88
CA ALA A 310 5.17 2.32 -9.79
C ALA A 310 3.70 1.87 -9.62
N ARG A 311 2.84 2.66 -8.98
CA ARG A 311 1.38 2.39 -8.91
C ARG A 311 0.72 2.59 -10.27
N ILE A 312 1.00 3.71 -10.94
CA ILE A 312 0.48 4.02 -12.29
C ILE A 312 0.93 2.99 -13.33
N GLU A 313 2.21 2.60 -13.33
CA GLU A 313 2.73 1.52 -14.19
C GLU A 313 1.97 0.20 -13.97
N MET A 314 1.72 -0.16 -12.71
CA MET A 314 1.02 -1.39 -12.32
C MET A 314 -0.50 -1.35 -12.62
N LEU A 315 -1.09 -0.15 -12.71
CA LEU A 315 -2.49 0.08 -13.15
C LEU A 315 -2.64 -0.01 -14.67
N LEU A 316 -1.67 0.52 -15.42
CA LEU A 316 -1.70 0.56 -16.89
C LEU A 316 -1.21 -0.74 -17.56
N ARG A 317 -0.74 -1.72 -16.78
CA ARG A 317 -0.17 -2.97 -17.28
C ARG A 317 -1.23 -3.95 -17.83
N SER A 318 -1.23 -4.14 -19.14
CA SER A 318 -2.10 -5.09 -19.86
C SER A 318 -2.04 -6.52 -19.32
N GLY A 319 -3.19 -7.22 -19.36
CA GLY A 319 -3.29 -8.65 -18.99
C GLY A 319 -3.21 -8.93 -17.48
N ARG A 320 -3.51 -7.93 -16.65
CA ARG A 320 -3.47 -8.02 -15.19
C ARG A 320 -4.86 -8.35 -14.59
N GLU A 321 -4.90 -9.30 -13.67
CA GLU A 321 -6.08 -9.56 -12.83
C GLU A 321 -6.15 -8.55 -11.68
N PHE A 322 -7.17 -7.69 -11.67
CA PHE A 322 -7.50 -6.82 -10.54
C PHE A 322 -8.45 -7.57 -9.61
N ALA A 323 -7.95 -8.00 -8.44
CA ALA A 323 -8.66 -8.93 -7.57
C ALA A 323 -8.45 -8.58 -6.08
N PRO A 324 -9.49 -8.16 -5.34
CA PRO A 324 -9.36 -7.61 -3.98
C PRO A 324 -9.09 -8.64 -2.88
N LYS A 325 -9.28 -9.93 -3.15
CA LYS A 325 -9.17 -11.03 -2.17
C LYS A 325 -7.91 -11.86 -2.40
N ALA A 326 -7.21 -12.21 -1.33
CA ALA A 326 -6.03 -13.08 -1.41
C ALA A 326 -6.40 -14.54 -1.77
N SER A 327 -5.57 -15.21 -2.56
CA SER A 327 -5.78 -16.60 -2.97
C SER A 327 -5.27 -17.56 -1.89
N LEU A 328 -6.20 -18.14 -1.12
CA LEU A 328 -5.90 -18.99 0.04
C LEU A 328 -4.98 -20.18 -0.31
N MET A 329 -5.20 -20.83 -1.47
CA MET A 329 -4.32 -21.89 -1.99
C MET A 329 -2.87 -21.41 -2.20
N ARG A 330 -2.67 -20.23 -2.78
CA ARG A 330 -1.33 -19.67 -3.06
C ARG A 330 -0.64 -19.20 -1.77
N VAL A 331 -1.41 -18.70 -0.79
CA VAL A 331 -0.92 -18.41 0.58
C VAL A 331 -0.48 -19.69 1.28
N ALA A 332 -1.29 -20.75 1.26
CA ALA A 332 -0.97 -22.03 1.88
C ALA A 332 0.30 -22.67 1.30
N LEU A 333 0.43 -22.70 -0.04
CA LEU A 333 1.65 -23.18 -0.72
C LEU A 333 2.90 -22.36 -0.31
N SER A 334 2.75 -21.04 -0.21
CA SER A 334 3.85 -20.16 0.24
C SER A 334 4.24 -20.44 1.69
N ALA A 335 3.26 -20.69 2.57
CA ALA A 335 3.51 -21.04 3.97
C ALA A 335 4.23 -22.40 4.13
N ILE A 336 3.88 -23.40 3.31
CA ILE A 336 4.58 -24.70 3.28
C ILE A 336 6.05 -24.53 2.86
N ILE A 337 6.31 -23.75 1.80
CA ILE A 337 7.69 -23.47 1.34
C ILE A 337 8.50 -22.73 2.41
N LEU A 338 7.90 -21.73 3.08
CA LEU A 338 8.54 -20.99 4.16
C LEU A 338 8.84 -21.87 5.38
N LEU A 339 7.92 -22.77 5.76
CA LEU A 339 8.10 -23.71 6.86
C LEU A 339 9.19 -24.74 6.55
N ALA A 340 9.20 -25.31 5.34
CA ALA A 340 10.25 -26.23 4.89
C ALA A 340 11.63 -25.55 4.89
N PHE A 341 11.73 -24.29 4.46
CA PHE A 341 12.98 -23.53 4.54
C PHE A 341 13.40 -23.27 6.00
N ALA A 342 12.47 -22.89 6.87
CA ALA A 342 12.76 -22.68 8.30
C ALA A 342 13.30 -23.96 8.96
N MET A 343 12.67 -25.11 8.71
CA MET A 343 13.16 -26.41 9.17
C MET A 343 14.55 -26.74 8.61
N ALA A 344 14.75 -26.64 7.29
CA ALA A 344 16.06 -26.87 6.67
C ALA A 344 17.16 -25.96 7.27
N SER A 345 16.86 -24.69 7.51
CA SER A 345 17.80 -23.72 8.09
C SER A 345 18.23 -24.05 9.53
N SER A 346 17.43 -24.83 10.27
CA SER A 346 17.74 -25.25 11.64
C SER A 346 18.86 -26.30 11.73
N HIS A 347 19.17 -26.98 10.62
CA HIS A 347 20.24 -27.98 10.53
C HIS A 347 21.60 -27.39 10.12
N ILE A 348 21.67 -26.08 9.83
CA ILE A 348 22.89 -25.41 9.38
C ILE A 348 23.65 -24.88 10.61
N PRO A 349 24.98 -25.13 10.75
CA PRO A 349 25.74 -24.70 11.92
C PRO A 349 25.78 -23.17 12.07
N ARG A 350 25.93 -22.69 13.31
CA ARG A 350 26.14 -21.28 13.63
C ARG A 350 27.57 -20.87 13.30
N TRP A 351 27.75 -19.65 12.79
CA TRP A 351 29.05 -19.12 12.35
C TRP A 351 29.65 -18.14 13.37
N ILE A 352 28.82 -17.58 14.24
CA ILE A 352 29.22 -16.59 15.26
C ILE A 352 28.83 -17.11 16.63
N ALA A 353 29.77 -17.12 17.57
CA ALA A 353 29.52 -17.23 19.00
C ALA A 353 30.46 -16.26 19.73
N PHE A 354 29.97 -15.60 20.78
CA PHE A 354 30.82 -14.84 21.68
C PHE A 354 31.19 -15.75 22.84
N ALA A 355 32.49 -15.87 23.13
CA ALA A 355 32.98 -16.62 24.28
C ALA A 355 32.48 -15.95 25.55
N GLN A 356 31.61 -16.62 26.31
CA GLN A 356 31.43 -16.26 27.71
C GLN A 356 32.67 -16.75 28.46
N GLU A 357 33.28 -15.90 29.30
CA GLU A 357 34.36 -16.33 30.17
C GLU A 357 33.90 -17.57 30.96
N PRO A 358 34.67 -18.68 30.94
CA PRO A 358 34.36 -19.81 31.81
C PRO A 358 34.27 -19.31 33.25
N LEU A 359 33.22 -19.71 33.96
CA LEU A 359 33.18 -19.52 35.40
C LEU A 359 34.47 -20.12 35.97
N PRO A 360 35.29 -19.37 36.75
CA PRO A 360 36.55 -19.90 37.25
C PRO A 360 36.27 -21.23 37.97
N PRO A 361 37.07 -22.28 37.71
CA PRO A 361 36.76 -23.62 38.21
C PRO A 361 36.58 -23.54 39.72
N ALA A 362 35.50 -24.15 40.22
CA ALA A 362 35.23 -24.19 41.65
C ALA A 362 36.50 -24.72 42.36
N PRO A 363 36.95 -24.08 43.45
CA PRO A 363 38.13 -24.55 44.17
C PRO A 363 37.91 -26.02 44.52
N PRO A 364 38.90 -26.90 44.30
CA PRO A 364 38.69 -28.34 44.39
C PRO A 364 38.16 -28.69 45.77
N GLU A 365 37.07 -29.46 45.82
CA GLU A 365 36.58 -30.02 47.07
C GLU A 365 37.74 -30.77 47.75
N PRO A 366 37.99 -30.53 49.05
CA PRO A 366 39.16 -31.10 49.72
C PRO A 366 39.08 -32.63 49.68
N SER A 367 40.00 -33.24 48.93
CA SER A 367 40.01 -34.67 48.65
C SER A 367 39.93 -35.48 49.94
N ALA A 368 38.85 -36.27 50.07
CA ALA A 368 38.52 -37.01 51.29
C ALA A 368 39.40 -38.25 51.47
N LEU A 369 40.71 -38.06 51.63
CA LEU A 369 41.70 -39.14 51.74
C LEU A 369 42.83 -38.84 52.75
N GLN A 370 42.44 -38.52 53.99
CA GLN A 370 43.27 -38.75 55.18
C GLN A 370 42.38 -38.96 56.40
N ALA A 371 42.08 -40.23 56.70
CA ALA A 371 41.34 -40.64 57.89
C ALA A 371 42.34 -40.99 59.01
N GLU A 372 42.56 -40.05 59.94
CA GLU A 372 43.36 -40.29 61.14
C GLU A 372 42.45 -40.63 62.35
N PRO A 373 42.75 -41.63 63.20
CA PRO A 373 41.77 -42.14 64.16
C PRO A 373 41.63 -41.27 65.42
N GLN A 374 40.42 -40.80 65.74
CA GLN A 374 40.15 -40.11 67.01
C GLN A 374 39.88 -41.10 68.16
N PRO A 375 40.56 -40.98 69.32
CA PRO A 375 40.26 -41.76 70.53
C PRO A 375 38.96 -41.29 71.23
N PRO A 376 38.36 -42.13 72.10
CA PRO A 376 36.96 -42.00 72.51
C PRO A 376 36.68 -40.94 73.59
N LYS A 377 35.44 -40.41 73.60
CA LYS A 377 34.92 -39.55 74.68
C LYS A 377 33.98 -40.30 75.63
N ALA A 378 34.25 -40.16 76.93
CA ALA A 378 33.41 -40.63 78.04
C ALA A 378 32.37 -39.56 78.47
N PRO A 379 31.34 -39.88 79.30
CA PRO A 379 30.02 -39.25 79.16
C PRO A 379 29.48 -38.40 80.34
N ALA A 380 28.46 -37.58 80.02
CA ALA A 380 27.44 -36.94 80.90
C ALA A 380 27.94 -35.96 81.99
N GLY A 381 27.19 -34.91 82.43
CA GLY A 381 25.86 -34.35 82.14
C GLY A 381 25.59 -33.20 83.16
N PRO A 382 24.36 -32.85 83.59
CA PRO A 382 23.05 -32.84 82.90
C PRO A 382 22.21 -31.54 83.17
N LYS A 383 21.10 -31.33 82.42
CA LYS A 383 19.80 -30.64 82.75
C LYS A 383 19.19 -30.06 81.45
N LYS A 384 18.02 -30.52 80.95
CA LYS A 384 16.62 -30.27 81.38
C LYS A 384 16.11 -28.85 81.06
N ALA A 385 14.91 -28.62 80.50
CA ALA A 385 13.93 -29.53 79.87
C ALA A 385 12.78 -28.77 79.16
N LYS A 386 12.10 -29.43 78.21
CA LYS A 386 10.61 -29.42 78.12
C LYS A 386 10.11 -30.70 77.42
N ARG A 387 8.82 -31.01 77.53
CA ARG A 387 8.23 -32.34 77.28
C ARG A 387 7.04 -32.30 76.31
N GLN A 388 6.80 -33.42 75.64
CA GLN A 388 5.65 -33.74 74.78
C GLN A 388 4.79 -34.84 75.45
N PRO A 389 3.47 -34.87 75.20
CA PRO A 389 2.76 -36.14 74.93
C PRO A 389 1.61 -35.96 73.89
N ARG A 390 0.85 -36.98 73.43
CA ARG A 390 1.13 -38.39 73.05
C ARG A 390 -0.11 -38.90 72.26
N ASN A 391 0.06 -39.88 71.37
CA ASN A 391 -0.98 -40.45 70.49
C ASN A 391 -2.12 -41.19 71.23
N PRO A 392 -3.29 -41.40 70.59
CA PRO A 392 -3.79 -42.78 70.39
C PRO A 392 -4.43 -43.09 69.01
N GLN A 393 -4.92 -44.33 68.84
CA GLN A 393 -5.32 -45.01 67.60
C GLN A 393 -6.67 -45.76 67.80
N PRO A 394 -7.56 -45.83 66.79
CA PRO A 394 -7.98 -47.10 66.14
C PRO A 394 -7.94 -46.99 64.59
N ALA A 395 -7.90 -48.03 63.74
CA ALA A 395 -8.51 -49.38 63.68
C ALA A 395 -9.96 -49.39 63.12
N ALA A 396 -10.30 -50.38 62.28
CA ALA A 396 -11.45 -50.42 61.36
C ALA A 396 -12.32 -51.69 61.50
N LEU A 397 -13.51 -51.74 60.85
CA LEU A 397 -14.26 -52.97 60.50
C LEU A 397 -15.51 -52.71 59.60
N THR A 398 -15.81 -53.67 58.69
CA THR A 398 -17.11 -54.06 58.05
C THR A 398 -17.99 -53.12 57.19
N GLU A 399 -18.30 -53.59 55.97
CA GLU A 399 -19.55 -53.37 55.18
C GLU A 399 -20.55 -54.54 55.44
N PRO A 400 -21.72 -54.73 54.76
CA PRO A 400 -22.49 -53.95 53.77
C PRO A 400 -23.98 -53.75 54.28
N PRO A 401 -25.13 -53.82 53.55
CA PRO A 401 -25.45 -53.79 52.10
C PRO A 401 -26.69 -52.94 51.64
N GLU A 402 -26.90 -52.90 50.32
CA GLU A 402 -28.19 -52.97 49.55
C GLU A 402 -29.43 -52.10 49.91
N THR A 403 -29.84 -51.20 48.99
CA THR A 403 -31.13 -51.29 48.25
C THR A 403 -31.30 -50.28 47.09
N ALA A 404 -32.02 -50.71 46.04
CA ALA A 404 -32.83 -49.96 45.05
C ALA A 404 -32.20 -48.97 44.01
N GLN A 405 -32.57 -49.21 42.75
CA GLN A 405 -32.59 -48.34 41.55
C GLN A 405 -34.03 -48.36 40.97
N PRO A 406 -34.41 -47.71 39.83
CA PRO A 406 -34.09 -46.40 39.21
C PRO A 406 -35.44 -45.60 39.04
N PRO A 407 -35.84 -44.87 37.96
CA PRO A 407 -35.16 -44.18 36.84
C PRO A 407 -35.61 -42.69 36.62
N LEU A 408 -35.29 -42.11 35.46
CA LEU A 408 -35.75 -40.80 34.92
C LEU A 408 -37.25 -40.75 34.58
N PRO A 409 -37.84 -39.54 34.44
CA PRO A 409 -38.48 -39.20 33.15
C PRO A 409 -38.40 -37.72 32.68
N SER A 410 -38.97 -37.54 31.48
CA SER A 410 -39.07 -36.40 30.53
C SER A 410 -39.83 -35.11 30.95
N GLU A 411 -39.91 -34.18 29.99
CA GLU A 411 -40.87 -33.05 29.82
C GLU A 411 -42.37 -33.52 29.79
N PRO A 412 -43.46 -32.68 29.63
CA PRO A 412 -43.54 -31.25 29.22
C PRO A 412 -44.74 -30.36 29.74
N LEU A 413 -44.83 -29.11 29.23
CA LEU A 413 -46.03 -28.31 28.79
C LEU A 413 -47.17 -27.75 29.72
N ILE A 414 -47.73 -26.61 29.27
CA ILE A 414 -49.10 -26.01 29.43
C ILE A 414 -49.50 -25.24 30.72
N ALA A 415 -49.89 -23.95 30.56
CA ALA A 415 -51.19 -23.36 30.98
C ALA A 415 -51.36 -21.87 30.54
N GLU A 416 -52.58 -21.47 30.18
CA GLU A 416 -53.03 -20.14 29.65
C GLU A 416 -54.48 -19.83 30.14
N PRO A 417 -55.14 -18.70 29.76
CA PRO A 417 -54.65 -17.33 29.52
C PRO A 417 -55.30 -16.35 30.54
N PRO A 418 -56.55 -15.80 30.43
CA PRO A 418 -57.31 -15.10 29.36
C PRO A 418 -57.32 -13.54 29.59
N THR A 419 -58.13 -12.62 29.03
CA THR A 419 -59.35 -12.65 28.16
C THR A 419 -59.52 -11.31 27.40
N ALA A 420 -59.91 -11.35 26.10
CA ALA A 420 -60.64 -10.31 25.33
C ALA A 420 -60.02 -8.87 25.16
N VAL A 421 -60.39 -8.02 24.19
CA VAL A 421 -61.61 -7.91 23.34
C VAL A 421 -61.26 -7.58 21.87
N GLU A 422 -62.06 -8.12 20.94
CA GLU A 422 -62.14 -7.89 19.47
C GLU A 422 -63.62 -7.48 19.13
N PRO A 423 -64.13 -7.32 17.87
CA PRO A 423 -63.52 -7.18 16.53
C PRO A 423 -64.17 -6.06 15.64
N ALA A 424 -63.71 -5.92 14.38
CA ALA A 424 -64.51 -5.59 13.17
C ALA A 424 -63.57 -5.56 11.93
N VAL A 425 -63.51 -6.57 11.05
CA VAL A 425 -64.45 -6.96 9.95
C VAL A 425 -64.40 -6.04 8.72
N ALA A 426 -64.10 -6.63 7.55
CA ALA A 426 -64.04 -6.00 6.21
C ALA A 426 -65.37 -6.14 5.41
N PRO A 427 -65.53 -5.52 4.22
CA PRO A 427 -65.18 -6.19 2.95
C PRO A 427 -64.70 -5.23 1.80
N PRO A 428 -64.37 -5.74 0.58
CA PRO A 428 -63.75 -4.94 -0.50
C PRO A 428 -64.61 -4.67 -1.76
N ALA A 429 -64.08 -3.78 -2.61
CA ALA A 429 -64.30 -3.59 -4.06
C ALA A 429 -65.63 -3.00 -4.59
N LEU A 430 -65.54 -2.07 -5.56
CA LEU A 430 -66.31 -2.03 -6.84
C LEU A 430 -65.95 -0.78 -7.71
N VAL A 431 -65.69 -1.02 -9.00
CA VAL A 431 -66.12 -0.32 -10.26
C VAL A 431 -66.20 1.24 -10.37
N GLN A 432 -65.81 1.74 -11.56
CA GLN A 432 -65.86 3.16 -12.02
C GLN A 432 -67.29 3.63 -12.39
N PRO A 433 -67.57 4.95 -12.55
CA PRO A 433 -67.46 5.57 -13.88
C PRO A 433 -67.02 7.07 -13.88
N ALA A 434 -67.14 7.76 -15.02
CA ALA A 434 -66.50 9.07 -15.29
C ALA A 434 -67.46 10.29 -15.43
N THR A 435 -66.86 11.49 -15.29
CA THR A 435 -67.39 12.86 -15.48
C THR A 435 -66.18 13.75 -15.90
N SER A 436 -66.17 14.76 -16.79
CA SER A 436 -67.17 15.53 -17.59
C SER A 436 -68.06 16.49 -16.77
N TYR A 437 -68.26 17.78 -17.07
CA TYR A 437 -67.91 18.73 -18.16
C TYR A 437 -67.67 20.13 -17.50
N PRO A 438 -67.58 21.31 -18.18
CA PRO A 438 -67.18 21.69 -19.55
C PRO A 438 -65.90 22.60 -19.52
N ALA A 439 -65.12 22.85 -20.57
CA ALA A 439 -65.39 23.59 -21.82
C ALA A 439 -65.96 25.02 -21.64
N ILE A 440 -65.09 26.03 -21.79
CA ILE A 440 -65.46 27.41 -22.19
C ILE A 440 -64.80 27.68 -23.55
N VAL A 441 -65.48 28.39 -24.44
CA VAL A 441 -65.24 28.38 -25.88
C VAL A 441 -65.24 29.80 -26.46
N GLN A 442 -64.19 30.12 -27.25
CA GLN A 442 -64.12 31.21 -28.23
C GLN A 442 -64.12 32.67 -27.70
N PRO A 443 -63.79 33.70 -28.54
CA PRO A 443 -63.51 33.67 -29.98
C PRO A 443 -62.06 34.02 -30.40
N ALA A 444 -61.84 34.05 -31.71
CA ALA A 444 -60.56 34.31 -32.38
C ALA A 444 -60.72 35.42 -33.45
N ALA A 445 -59.65 35.66 -34.25
CA ALA A 445 -59.54 36.64 -35.34
C ALA A 445 -59.38 38.11 -34.88
N PRO A 446 -58.81 39.03 -35.71
CA PRO A 446 -58.44 38.90 -37.13
C PRO A 446 -56.95 38.63 -37.40
N VAL A 447 -56.63 38.51 -38.70
CA VAL A 447 -55.30 38.22 -39.30
C VAL A 447 -54.94 39.35 -40.27
N GLU A 448 -53.68 39.37 -40.73
CA GLU A 448 -53.07 40.17 -41.81
C GLU A 448 -52.37 41.50 -41.43
N PRO A 449 -51.37 41.97 -42.22
CA PRO A 449 -50.82 41.38 -43.45
C PRO A 449 -49.34 40.93 -43.35
N VAL A 450 -48.88 40.23 -44.40
CA VAL A 450 -47.49 39.77 -44.57
C VAL A 450 -46.55 40.94 -44.87
N ALA A 451 -45.35 40.96 -44.26
CA ALA A 451 -44.26 41.87 -44.58
C ALA A 451 -42.94 41.11 -44.84
N LEU A 452 -42.08 41.72 -45.66
CA LEU A 452 -40.94 41.14 -46.40
C LEU A 452 -40.01 40.15 -45.67
N VAL A 453 -39.48 39.22 -46.48
CA VAL A 453 -38.33 38.36 -46.19
C VAL A 453 -37.11 39.19 -45.73
N ALA A 454 -36.54 38.81 -44.59
CA ALA A 454 -35.17 39.13 -44.21
C ALA A 454 -34.36 37.83 -44.10
N ALA A 455 -33.05 37.89 -44.36
CA ALA A 455 -32.18 36.71 -44.30
C ALA A 455 -32.13 36.11 -42.88
N PRO A 456 -31.96 34.77 -42.73
CA PRO A 456 -31.90 34.14 -41.43
C PRO A 456 -30.65 34.59 -40.66
N GLN A 457 -30.86 35.50 -39.72
CA GLN A 457 -29.87 35.83 -38.70
C GLN A 457 -29.63 34.60 -37.83
N SER A 458 -28.38 34.35 -37.45
CA SER A 458 -28.04 33.26 -36.51
C SER A 458 -28.89 33.39 -35.25
N PRO A 459 -29.50 32.30 -34.73
CA PRO A 459 -30.36 32.39 -33.56
C PRO A 459 -29.59 32.96 -32.38
N ALA A 460 -30.21 33.90 -31.67
CA ALA A 460 -29.65 34.46 -30.44
C ALA A 460 -29.32 33.33 -29.44
N PRO A 461 -28.24 33.46 -28.65
CA PRO A 461 -27.85 32.41 -27.71
C PRO A 461 -29.00 32.10 -26.76
N PRO A 462 -29.36 30.82 -26.58
CA PRO A 462 -30.44 30.46 -25.66
C PRO A 462 -30.09 30.92 -24.24
N GLN A 463 -31.08 31.49 -23.55
CA GLN A 463 -31.01 31.80 -22.12
C GLN A 463 -30.51 30.57 -21.34
N PRO A 464 -29.75 30.74 -20.25
CA PRO A 464 -29.14 29.61 -19.54
C PRO A 464 -30.21 28.71 -18.91
N TYR A 465 -30.52 27.61 -19.58
CA TYR A 465 -31.39 26.55 -19.07
C TYR A 465 -30.78 25.99 -17.77
N GLY A 466 -31.40 26.33 -16.64
CA GLY A 466 -30.88 25.97 -15.31
C GLY A 466 -30.72 24.45 -15.14
N ARG A 467 -29.46 23.99 -15.04
CA ARG A 467 -29.07 22.56 -14.98
C ARG A 467 -29.79 21.74 -16.06
N GLY A 468 -29.66 22.19 -17.32
CA GLY A 468 -30.41 21.69 -18.46
C GLY A 468 -30.40 20.17 -18.61
N SER A 469 -31.60 19.58 -18.72
CA SER A 469 -31.76 18.14 -18.93
C SER A 469 -30.98 17.65 -20.14
N LEU A 470 -30.17 16.60 -19.97
CA LEU A 470 -29.40 15.97 -21.05
C LEU A 470 -30.31 15.60 -22.25
N LEU A 471 -31.54 15.14 -21.98
CA LEU A 471 -32.53 14.83 -23.02
C LEU A 471 -32.92 16.07 -23.84
N ALA A 472 -33.09 17.22 -23.19
CA ALA A 472 -33.45 18.46 -23.86
C ALA A 472 -32.30 18.98 -24.73
N ALA A 473 -31.06 18.89 -24.24
CA ALA A 473 -29.87 19.22 -25.02
C ALA A 473 -29.68 18.26 -26.20
N LEU A 474 -29.87 16.96 -26.00
CA LEU A 474 -29.81 15.97 -27.07
C LEU A 474 -30.83 16.30 -28.18
N VAL A 475 -32.10 16.56 -27.84
CA VAL A 475 -33.10 16.99 -28.83
C VAL A 475 -32.68 18.30 -29.53
N ALA A 476 -32.23 19.31 -28.78
CA ALA A 476 -31.84 20.62 -29.32
C ALA A 476 -30.66 20.55 -30.30
N PHE A 477 -29.66 19.68 -30.06
CA PHE A 477 -28.54 19.45 -30.98
C PHE A 477 -28.81 18.31 -32.00
N GLY A 478 -30.07 17.91 -32.16
CA GLY A 478 -30.53 17.01 -33.23
C GLY A 478 -30.31 15.52 -32.97
N TYR A 479 -30.07 15.11 -31.73
CA TYR A 479 -29.92 13.72 -31.27
C TYR A 479 -31.25 13.11 -30.79
N GLY A 480 -32.40 13.61 -31.26
CA GLY A 480 -33.73 13.13 -30.85
C GLY A 480 -34.07 11.68 -31.23
N ASN A 481 -33.26 11.04 -32.08
CA ASN A 481 -33.48 9.67 -32.58
C ASN A 481 -32.46 8.65 -32.03
N LEU A 482 -31.75 8.96 -30.94
CA LEU A 482 -30.84 7.99 -30.30
C LEU A 482 -31.62 6.87 -29.59
N SER A 483 -31.02 5.70 -29.48
CA SER A 483 -31.55 4.62 -28.64
C SER A 483 -31.49 4.97 -27.15
N VAL A 484 -32.30 4.28 -26.33
CA VAL A 484 -32.23 4.41 -24.86
C VAL A 484 -30.83 4.06 -24.35
N ASP A 485 -30.20 3.04 -24.94
CA ASP A 485 -28.85 2.60 -24.57
C ASP A 485 -27.79 3.65 -24.94
N GLU A 486 -27.87 4.28 -26.13
CA GLU A 486 -26.95 5.35 -26.53
C GLU A 486 -27.04 6.58 -25.60
N ILE A 487 -28.25 6.91 -25.14
CA ILE A 487 -28.48 8.00 -24.17
C ILE A 487 -27.92 7.64 -22.80
N ILE A 488 -28.04 6.38 -22.38
CA ILE A 488 -27.45 5.86 -21.14
C ILE A 488 -25.91 5.84 -21.23
N ASP A 489 -25.34 5.40 -22.35
CA ASP A 489 -23.88 5.36 -22.57
C ASP A 489 -23.26 6.77 -22.57
N LEU A 490 -23.91 7.74 -23.23
CA LEU A 490 -23.52 9.15 -23.16
C LEU A 490 -23.47 9.66 -21.72
N LYS A 491 -24.55 9.43 -20.95
CA LYS A 491 -24.66 9.86 -19.54
C LYS A 491 -23.62 9.17 -18.65
N ASN A 492 -23.47 7.85 -18.78
CA ASN A 492 -22.53 7.05 -17.99
C ASN A 492 -21.06 7.40 -18.30
N SER A 493 -20.79 7.83 -19.54
CA SER A 493 -19.47 8.32 -19.97
C SER A 493 -19.19 9.77 -19.55
N GLY A 494 -20.09 10.43 -18.81
CA GLY A 494 -19.93 11.81 -18.32
C GLY A 494 -20.34 12.91 -19.30
N VAL A 495 -20.86 12.57 -20.49
CA VAL A 495 -21.21 13.57 -21.52
C VAL A 495 -22.44 14.37 -21.07
N SER A 496 -22.22 15.64 -20.73
CA SER A 496 -23.27 16.55 -20.25
C SER A 496 -23.90 17.41 -21.36
N ALA A 497 -25.00 18.08 -21.02
CA ALA A 497 -25.66 19.04 -21.91
C ALA A 497 -24.71 20.19 -22.32
N GLU A 498 -23.96 20.70 -21.35
CA GLU A 498 -22.97 21.77 -21.51
C GLU A 498 -21.77 21.31 -22.36
N PHE A 499 -21.37 20.03 -22.26
CA PHE A 499 -20.32 19.47 -23.10
C PHE A 499 -20.74 19.40 -24.57
N ILE A 500 -21.96 18.91 -24.86
CA ILE A 500 -22.49 18.84 -26.23
C ILE A 500 -22.64 20.24 -26.83
N ALA A 501 -23.20 21.18 -26.06
CA ALA A 501 -23.32 22.58 -26.47
C ALA A 501 -21.94 23.21 -26.73
N GLY A 502 -21.01 23.04 -25.79
CA GLY A 502 -19.65 23.56 -25.89
C GLY A 502 -18.90 23.04 -27.12
N MET A 503 -18.97 21.74 -27.40
CA MET A 503 -18.33 21.16 -28.61
C MET A 503 -18.94 21.72 -29.90
N SER A 504 -20.25 22.00 -29.92
CA SER A 504 -20.92 22.66 -31.05
C SER A 504 -20.49 24.11 -31.20
N HIS A 505 -20.37 24.89 -30.12
CA HIS A 505 -19.88 26.28 -30.13
C HIS A 505 -18.38 26.37 -30.51
N ALA A 506 -17.57 25.41 -30.06
CA ALA A 506 -16.20 25.19 -30.51
C ALA A 506 -16.10 24.79 -32.00
N GLY A 507 -17.23 24.74 -32.73
CA GLY A 507 -17.31 24.60 -34.18
C GLY A 507 -16.97 23.22 -34.72
N TRP A 508 -17.05 22.19 -33.88
CA TRP A 508 -16.86 20.79 -34.30
C TRP A 508 -18.14 20.17 -34.88
N GLY A 509 -19.22 20.94 -34.96
CA GLY A 509 -20.48 20.57 -35.61
C GLY A 509 -21.23 19.48 -34.83
N LYS A 510 -22.03 18.70 -35.57
CA LYS A 510 -22.75 17.55 -35.01
C LYS A 510 -21.84 16.31 -35.02
N LEU A 511 -21.31 15.98 -33.86
CA LEU A 511 -20.51 14.80 -33.60
C LEU A 511 -21.40 13.54 -33.51
N THR A 512 -20.84 12.35 -33.61
CA THR A 512 -21.57 11.12 -33.25
C THR A 512 -21.57 10.91 -31.73
N PRO A 513 -22.51 10.14 -31.15
CA PRO A 513 -22.49 9.79 -29.73
C PRO A 513 -21.16 9.20 -29.30
N LYS A 514 -20.62 8.28 -30.12
CA LYS A 514 -19.29 7.70 -29.91
C LYS A 514 -18.17 8.75 -29.92
N GLN A 515 -18.18 9.72 -30.84
CA GLN A 515 -17.17 10.78 -30.87
C GLN A 515 -17.25 11.68 -29.62
N LEU A 516 -18.46 12.00 -29.13
CA LEU A 516 -18.64 12.74 -27.87
C LEU A 516 -18.06 11.97 -26.68
N ILE A 517 -18.33 10.67 -26.60
CA ILE A 517 -17.79 9.75 -25.59
C ILE A 517 -16.25 9.67 -25.69
N ASP A 518 -15.70 9.41 -26.88
CA ASP A 518 -14.26 9.30 -27.12
C ASP A 518 -13.53 10.61 -26.72
N LEU A 519 -14.06 11.79 -27.09
CA LEU A 519 -13.52 13.10 -26.70
C LEU A 519 -13.54 13.29 -25.17
N HIS A 520 -14.67 13.02 -24.53
CA HIS A 520 -14.86 13.23 -23.10
C HIS A 520 -13.95 12.31 -22.27
N ILE A 521 -13.88 11.02 -22.63
CA ILE A 521 -13.04 10.02 -21.95
C ILE A 521 -11.54 10.32 -22.11
N GLN A 522 -11.11 10.87 -23.26
CA GLN A 522 -9.72 11.35 -23.43
C GLN A 522 -9.50 12.77 -22.86
N GLY A 523 -10.47 13.34 -22.13
CA GLY A 523 -10.34 14.59 -21.41
C GLY A 523 -10.22 15.84 -22.29
N VAL A 524 -10.72 15.79 -23.53
CA VAL A 524 -10.83 16.95 -24.43
C VAL A 524 -12.01 17.82 -23.98
N SER A 525 -11.74 18.97 -23.38
CA SER A 525 -12.79 19.94 -23.04
C SER A 525 -13.18 20.78 -24.26
N PRO A 526 -14.40 21.36 -24.30
CA PRO A 526 -14.80 22.33 -25.31
C PRO A 526 -13.82 23.48 -25.48
N GLU A 527 -13.36 24.08 -24.38
CA GLU A 527 -12.36 25.15 -24.35
C GLU A 527 -11.03 24.71 -25.01
N TYR A 528 -10.57 23.48 -24.75
CA TYR A 528 -9.37 22.94 -25.39
C TYR A 528 -9.61 22.73 -26.90
N ALA A 529 -10.73 22.13 -27.29
CA ALA A 529 -11.08 21.88 -28.68
C ALA A 529 -11.25 23.18 -29.50
N GLU A 530 -11.74 24.24 -28.88
CA GLU A 530 -11.79 25.60 -29.43
C GLU A 530 -10.38 26.19 -29.57
N LYS A 531 -9.58 26.20 -28.50
CA LYS A 531 -8.23 26.76 -28.50
C LYS A 531 -7.28 26.06 -29.48
N VAL A 532 -7.43 24.74 -29.68
CA VAL A 532 -6.69 23.96 -30.70
C VAL A 532 -7.04 24.42 -32.12
N ARG A 533 -8.33 24.65 -32.41
CA ARG A 533 -8.80 25.21 -33.68
C ARG A 533 -8.24 26.62 -33.90
N GLU A 534 -8.30 27.47 -32.88
CA GLU A 534 -7.70 28.82 -32.89
C GLU A 534 -6.17 28.84 -33.05
N ALA A 535 -5.46 27.73 -32.78
CA ALA A 535 -4.01 27.67 -32.97
C ALA A 535 -3.60 27.63 -34.45
N GLY A 536 -4.52 27.44 -35.40
CA GLY A 536 -4.23 27.54 -36.83
C GLY A 536 -3.36 26.41 -37.39
N LEU A 537 -3.53 25.20 -36.87
CA LEU A 537 -2.77 24.01 -37.30
C LEU A 537 -3.27 23.50 -38.67
N LYS A 538 -2.34 23.13 -39.56
CA LYS A 538 -2.64 22.54 -40.87
C LYS A 538 -3.20 21.13 -40.73
N ASN A 539 -4.30 20.85 -41.44
CA ASN A 539 -4.94 19.52 -41.50
C ASN A 539 -5.38 19.00 -40.12
N LEU A 540 -5.97 19.88 -39.30
CA LEU A 540 -6.52 19.54 -38.00
C LEU A 540 -7.86 18.78 -38.14
N GLY A 541 -7.96 17.59 -37.55
CA GLY A 541 -9.19 16.81 -37.42
C GLY A 541 -9.46 16.39 -35.96
N LEU A 542 -10.62 15.76 -35.73
CA LEU A 542 -11.07 15.32 -34.40
C LEU A 542 -10.12 14.33 -33.73
N LYS A 543 -9.58 13.40 -34.52
CA LYS A 543 -8.60 12.40 -34.04
C LYS A 543 -7.33 13.10 -33.58
N GLU A 544 -6.88 14.09 -34.34
CA GLU A 544 -5.67 14.85 -34.09
C GLU A 544 -5.81 15.73 -32.81
N VAL A 545 -6.99 16.28 -32.53
CA VAL A 545 -7.28 16.96 -31.25
C VAL A 545 -7.13 16.00 -30.06
N ILE A 546 -7.65 14.78 -30.18
CA ILE A 546 -7.51 13.73 -29.15
C ILE A 546 -6.05 13.32 -28.97
N GLU A 547 -5.32 13.09 -30.07
CA GLU A 547 -3.91 12.71 -30.07
C GLU A 547 -3.03 13.82 -29.44
N MET A 548 -3.29 15.08 -29.80
CA MET A 548 -2.67 16.27 -29.17
C MET A 548 -2.95 16.35 -27.66
N ARG A 549 -4.17 16.05 -27.23
CA ARG A 549 -4.55 16.07 -25.81
C ARG A 549 -3.83 14.99 -25.01
N ILE A 550 -3.77 13.77 -25.55
CA ILE A 550 -3.05 12.62 -24.96
C ILE A 550 -1.56 12.92 -24.82
N HIS A 551 -0.95 13.59 -25.80
CA HIS A 551 0.46 13.98 -25.78
C HIS A 551 0.74 15.34 -25.10
N GLY A 552 -0.25 15.93 -24.41
CA GLY A 552 -0.06 17.12 -23.58
C GLY A 552 0.23 18.42 -24.34
N VAL A 553 -0.12 18.48 -25.63
CA VAL A 553 0.11 19.67 -26.46
C VAL A 553 -0.73 20.85 -25.95
N ARG A 554 -0.07 21.99 -25.75
CA ARG A 554 -0.71 23.24 -25.29
C ARG A 554 -1.02 24.17 -26.48
N PRO A 555 -2.30 24.48 -26.76
CA PRO A 555 -2.66 25.31 -27.91
C PRO A 555 -2.10 26.73 -27.82
N GLU A 556 -1.97 27.27 -26.61
CA GLU A 556 -1.41 28.59 -26.35
C GLU A 556 0.06 28.66 -26.80
N HIS A 557 0.84 27.60 -26.54
CA HIS A 557 2.24 27.51 -26.97
C HIS A 557 2.33 27.47 -28.50
N MET A 558 1.46 26.69 -29.17
CA MET A 558 1.44 26.63 -30.64
C MET A 558 1.05 27.98 -31.27
N ARG A 559 0.13 28.72 -30.63
CA ARG A 559 -0.27 30.07 -31.05
C ARG A 559 0.86 31.09 -30.90
N GLU A 560 1.65 31.01 -29.82
CA GLU A 560 2.86 31.84 -29.65
C GLU A 560 3.94 31.48 -30.68
N ILE A 561 4.18 30.19 -30.93
CA ILE A 561 5.13 29.72 -31.95
C ILE A 561 4.74 30.24 -33.35
N HIS A 562 3.45 30.19 -33.68
CA HIS A 562 2.93 30.76 -34.92
C HIS A 562 3.02 32.30 -34.95
N SER A 563 2.78 33.03 -33.85
CA SER A 563 2.93 34.50 -33.82
C SER A 563 4.40 34.96 -33.87
N LEU A 564 5.33 34.13 -33.43
CA LEU A 564 6.76 34.31 -33.67
C LEU A 564 7.14 34.15 -35.16
N GLY A 565 6.28 33.58 -36.00
CA GLY A 565 6.48 33.42 -37.45
C GLY A 565 6.93 32.02 -37.87
N PHE A 566 6.93 31.05 -36.96
CA PHE A 566 7.28 29.66 -37.25
C PHE A 566 6.03 28.85 -37.60
N GLY A 567 6.05 28.12 -38.71
CA GLY A 567 4.91 27.31 -39.18
C GLY A 567 4.12 27.98 -40.33
N PRO A 568 2.78 27.83 -40.39
CA PRO A 568 1.94 27.04 -39.49
C PRO A 568 2.21 25.54 -39.64
N TYR A 569 2.27 24.85 -38.50
CA TYR A 569 2.63 23.43 -38.38
C TYR A 569 1.41 22.50 -38.44
N THR A 570 1.66 21.19 -38.57
CA THR A 570 0.63 20.14 -38.45
C THR A 570 0.45 19.69 -36.99
N PRO A 571 -0.69 19.07 -36.62
CA PRO A 571 -0.87 18.46 -35.31
C PRO A 571 0.23 17.47 -34.92
N LYS A 572 0.72 16.67 -35.87
CA LYS A 572 1.85 15.75 -35.64
C LYS A 572 3.12 16.49 -35.21
N GLN A 573 3.47 17.58 -35.91
CA GLN A 573 4.63 18.40 -35.54
C GLN A 573 4.46 19.07 -34.17
N ALA A 574 3.23 19.47 -33.81
CA ALA A 574 2.91 19.99 -32.47
C ALA A 574 3.04 18.91 -31.38
N ILE A 575 2.66 17.66 -31.67
CA ILE A 575 2.87 16.48 -30.82
C ILE A 575 4.37 16.19 -30.67
N ASP A 576 5.12 16.16 -31.77
CA ASP A 576 6.57 15.95 -31.77
C ASP A 576 7.30 17.01 -30.92
N PHE A 577 6.88 18.28 -31.00
CA PHE A 577 7.39 19.35 -30.13
C PHE A 577 7.06 19.13 -28.64
N ALA A 578 5.83 18.72 -28.31
CA ALA A 578 5.43 18.47 -26.92
C ALA A 578 6.17 17.27 -26.31
N ILE A 579 6.28 16.15 -27.04
CA ILE A 579 7.01 14.95 -26.62
C ILE A 579 8.49 15.26 -26.34
N ASN A 580 9.13 16.08 -27.17
CA ASN A 580 10.52 16.48 -26.99
C ASN A 580 10.70 17.69 -26.03
N GLY A 581 9.61 18.16 -25.40
CA GLY A 581 9.64 19.26 -24.43
C GLY A 581 10.11 20.60 -25.01
N VAL A 582 9.92 20.83 -26.31
CA VAL A 582 10.22 22.10 -26.98
C VAL A 582 9.25 23.17 -26.46
N GLN A 583 9.76 24.37 -26.16
CA GLN A 583 8.98 25.48 -25.57
C GLN A 583 9.11 26.76 -26.40
N PRO A 584 8.13 27.68 -26.37
CA PRO A 584 8.17 28.94 -27.13
C PRO A 584 9.44 29.77 -26.91
N ASP A 585 10.04 29.72 -25.71
CA ASP A 585 11.31 30.41 -25.41
C ASP A 585 12.46 30.03 -26.35
N LEU A 586 12.51 28.78 -26.83
CA LEU A 586 13.52 28.37 -27.81
C LEU A 586 13.24 29.00 -29.18
N PHE A 587 11.97 29.06 -29.61
CA PHE A 587 11.59 29.75 -30.85
C PHE A 587 11.87 31.25 -30.78
N ARG A 588 11.64 31.88 -29.62
CA ARG A 588 11.98 33.30 -29.37
C ARG A 588 13.49 33.53 -29.50
N ALA A 589 14.30 32.69 -28.84
CA ALA A 589 15.76 32.74 -28.93
C ALA A 589 16.30 32.46 -30.35
N LEU A 590 15.66 31.55 -31.11
CA LEU A 590 16.02 31.28 -32.50
C LEU A 590 15.70 32.48 -33.41
N LYS A 591 14.57 33.15 -33.19
CA LYS A 591 14.20 34.39 -33.89
C LYS A 591 15.16 35.55 -33.57
N GLU A 592 15.50 35.73 -32.29
CA GLU A 592 16.51 36.70 -31.83
C GLU A 592 17.89 36.44 -32.46
N ALA A 593 18.26 35.17 -32.63
CA ALA A 593 19.48 34.75 -33.34
C ALA A 593 19.36 34.76 -34.89
N GLY A 594 18.27 35.31 -35.45
CA GLY A 594 18.08 35.50 -36.89
C GLY A 594 17.62 34.26 -37.67
N PHE A 595 17.24 33.17 -37.01
CA PHE A 595 16.75 31.96 -37.67
C PHE A 595 15.24 32.03 -37.92
N ALA A 596 14.83 32.60 -39.06
CA ALA A 596 13.41 32.79 -39.42
C ALA A 596 12.72 31.53 -39.98
N HIS A 597 13.46 30.62 -40.61
CA HIS A 597 12.92 29.41 -41.23
C HIS A 597 13.81 28.21 -40.87
N LEU A 598 13.23 27.22 -40.20
CA LEU A 598 13.89 26.01 -39.71
C LEU A 598 12.94 24.82 -39.85
N ASP A 599 13.50 23.64 -40.14
CA ASP A 599 12.73 22.40 -40.12
C ASP A 599 12.40 21.99 -38.67
N PRO A 600 11.19 21.46 -38.36
CA PRO A 600 10.85 20.97 -37.02
C PRO A 600 11.88 20.02 -36.40
N GLY A 601 12.50 19.15 -37.22
CA GLY A 601 13.54 18.23 -36.79
C GLY A 601 14.82 18.93 -36.33
N GLU A 602 15.20 20.06 -36.95
CA GLU A 602 16.35 20.86 -36.51
C GLU A 602 16.08 21.58 -35.17
N ILE A 603 14.84 22.03 -34.96
CA ILE A 603 14.42 22.67 -33.69
C ILE A 603 14.37 21.62 -32.56
N ILE A 604 13.87 20.41 -32.86
CA ILE A 604 13.90 19.27 -31.94
C ILE A 604 15.34 18.83 -31.65
N GLU A 605 16.22 18.74 -32.66
CA GLU A 605 17.63 18.42 -32.44
C GLU A 605 18.34 19.49 -31.59
N ALA A 606 18.07 20.78 -31.81
CA ALA A 606 18.57 21.86 -30.97
C ALA A 606 18.14 21.70 -29.51
N LYS A 607 16.86 21.40 -29.27
CA LYS A 607 16.33 21.13 -27.93
C LYS A 607 16.98 19.93 -27.26
N ILE A 608 17.09 18.80 -27.96
CA ILE A 608 17.70 17.55 -27.45
C ILE A 608 19.15 17.77 -27.04
N ASN A 609 19.90 18.57 -27.82
CA ASN A 609 21.30 18.86 -27.55
C ASN A 609 21.52 20.08 -26.62
N GLY A 610 20.47 20.51 -25.91
CA GLY A 610 20.57 21.51 -24.84
C GLY A 610 20.88 22.93 -25.31
N VAL A 611 20.64 23.25 -26.58
CA VAL A 611 20.79 24.61 -27.12
C VAL A 611 19.79 25.55 -26.42
N ARG A 612 20.28 26.71 -26.00
CA ARG A 612 19.54 27.76 -25.27
C ARG A 612 19.88 29.14 -25.84
N ALA A 613 19.15 30.17 -25.41
CA ALA A 613 19.43 31.57 -25.77
C ALA A 613 20.88 32.01 -25.45
N GLU A 614 21.52 31.46 -24.42
CA GLU A 614 22.93 31.70 -24.11
C GLU A 614 23.85 31.20 -25.23
N SER A 615 23.89 29.89 -25.50
CA SER A 615 24.71 29.30 -26.57
C SER A 615 24.37 29.85 -27.96
N LEU A 616 23.11 30.26 -28.22
CA LEU A 616 22.73 30.91 -29.48
C LEU A 616 23.34 32.32 -29.60
N ARG A 617 23.31 33.12 -28.53
CA ARG A 617 23.92 34.45 -28.50
C ARG A 617 25.45 34.35 -28.59
N GLU A 618 26.07 33.49 -27.77
CA GLU A 618 27.51 33.22 -27.80
C GLU A 618 27.99 32.80 -29.19
N ALA A 619 27.32 31.83 -29.81
CA ALA A 619 27.65 31.40 -31.16
C ALA A 619 27.49 32.52 -32.20
N LYS A 620 26.47 33.40 -32.08
CA LYS A 620 26.32 34.55 -33.00
C LYS A 620 27.31 35.68 -32.71
N THR A 621 27.77 35.86 -31.47
CA THR A 621 28.82 36.82 -31.11
C THR A 621 30.17 36.44 -31.73
N TYR A 622 30.56 35.17 -31.65
CA TYR A 622 31.86 34.70 -32.19
C TYR A 622 31.78 34.13 -33.62
N GLY A 623 30.58 33.91 -34.14
CA GLY A 623 30.34 33.32 -35.46
C GLY A 623 28.99 33.73 -36.05
N PRO A 624 28.82 35.00 -36.49
CA PRO A 624 27.53 35.53 -36.97
C PRO A 624 26.91 34.70 -38.12
N ASN A 625 27.76 34.12 -38.99
CA ASN A 625 27.35 33.31 -40.13
C ASN A 625 27.11 31.82 -39.81
N LEU A 626 27.18 31.39 -38.54
CA LEU A 626 26.93 29.99 -38.16
C LEU A 626 25.46 29.59 -38.37
N THR A 627 25.27 28.43 -39.00
CA THR A 627 23.98 27.74 -39.15
C THR A 627 23.61 26.98 -37.88
N LEU A 628 22.32 26.73 -37.64
CA LEU A 628 21.87 26.01 -36.43
C LEU A 628 22.53 24.62 -36.29
N LYS A 629 22.71 23.88 -37.39
CA LYS A 629 23.43 22.59 -37.40
C LYS A 629 24.89 22.71 -36.95
N GLN A 630 25.59 23.80 -37.29
CA GLN A 630 26.94 24.06 -36.79
C GLN A 630 26.93 24.42 -35.30
N ILE A 631 25.97 25.23 -34.84
CA ILE A 631 25.79 25.57 -33.42
C ILE A 631 25.50 24.30 -32.59
N ILE A 632 24.61 23.42 -33.06
CA ILE A 632 24.35 22.10 -32.45
C ILE A 632 25.64 21.27 -32.37
N ARG A 633 26.47 21.27 -33.42
CA ARG A 633 27.74 20.51 -33.44
C ARG A 633 28.78 21.07 -32.47
N LEU A 634 28.87 22.39 -32.34
CA LEU A 634 29.72 23.06 -31.33
C LEU A 634 29.23 22.76 -29.92
N LYS A 635 27.91 22.77 -29.69
CA LYS A 635 27.30 22.45 -28.39
C LYS A 635 27.52 20.99 -27.99
N LYS A 636 27.36 20.05 -28.93
CA LYS A 636 27.70 18.62 -28.75
C LYS A 636 29.18 18.40 -28.41
N ALA A 637 30.06 19.27 -28.90
CA ALA A 637 31.50 19.22 -28.65
C ALA A 637 31.94 19.95 -27.36
N GLY A 638 31.00 20.57 -26.63
CA GLY A 638 31.30 21.32 -25.40
C GLY A 638 32.04 22.65 -25.61
N VAL A 639 31.94 23.23 -26.82
CA VAL A 639 32.62 24.49 -27.20
C VAL A 639 31.81 25.74 -26.81
N ILE A 640 30.50 25.59 -26.62
CA ILE A 640 29.49 26.61 -26.27
C ILE A 640 28.37 26.01 -25.42
#